data_AF-A0A565BNK6-F1
#
_entry.id   AF-A0A565BNK6-F1
#
_cell.length_a   1.000
_cell.length_b   1.000
_cell.length_c   1.000
_cell.angle_alpha   90.00
_cell.angle_beta   90.00
_cell.angle_gamma   90.00
#
_symmetry.space_group_name_H-M   'P 1'
#
loop_
_entity.id
_entity.type
_entity.pdbx_description
1 polymer ?
#
loop_
_entity_poly.entity_id
_entity_poly.type
_entity_poly.pdbx_seq_one_letter_code
_entity_poly.pdbx_strand_id
1 'polypeptide(L)'
;MESRLSPNGRKHRPLGLQNRDNNCYLNSVLQCLTFTTPLADFCLGRQHSSKCHSLVDGDDCPFCILEKRITRSLTLELTHDEPGQILSSLGIFAKDFAASRQEDAHEFLRCVIHACQYISPRLRTSETGDAEPFTGESVLKEIFGGALQSRVECPSCEADSIQVEETMDISLDISHSDSVKESLQMFFEREILDDNNKFTCAKCNQVVKATKQLSLLEAPNVLVIHLKRFDNVSNKIEKPIAFDKILVLSSFLDEASKDHQAEYELFGVILHSGSTLESGHYCAYVKDSLDQWYCCDDMLVSLSTLQGVSLEEAYILFYSRSNQRPASAEALNSSEGSLSMLSENVYVVERDFDKITARLKKLSYGLSSDHCDPGLVAQKVCATFCKEFTTDQLDELAADIAAAMTCSHPDYASLAARIAVSNLHQNTKESFSETVHDMFNNINERSGLQASLLDYDVFLIVEKRLYLMKIQGKVVERPQHMLMRVALGIHTDDIESAIETYHLMSQRWFTHASPTLCNAGTPRPQLSSCFLICMKDDSFEDIYETLKECVVISNSGGSIGVSVHNAPATGSYICGTNGMSNGIAQLLRVLNNTAHYARYVDQGGGKPSGAFAVYLEPWHADIYDYLELGKNDGKEEHRARDLSYALWVPDLFMQRVKSDGEWSLFCPNEAPGLADCWGKEFESLYMKYEREGKAKKVVEAQDLWLEILISQLETGGMPYMLFKDTCNRKSNQQNVGTITSSSLCGEVIEYSSPTETAVCNNASIALPRFVREKNVPLEPHPSILVGSLGSKNRYFDFDMLAKVTAIVASDLDKIIDVNHYPVDTARTSNMRHRPIGIGVQGLADAFILLGMPFDSPEARQLNKDIFETIYYHALKASSELTIIYGAYETYKGSPGILQPDMWNVTPSKRWDWDLLRDMISKNGVRNSLLVALMPTGSTSQILGNSESFEPYTSNIYSHRGLSGEIVHVNKHLLHDLTDMGLWSEALKSKIIRENGSVANVQEIPEELKKIYRVAWEVKQVSLVDMAVDRGGYIDQSQTLNIQLDKADCVKITLLHFLTWKMGLKTGICNLRSRR
;
A
#
# COMPACT_ATOMS: atom_id res chain seq x y z
N MET A 1 -39.25 23.25 25.96
CA MET A 1 -39.38 22.09 26.87
C MET A 1 -38.75 22.51 28.18
N GLU A 2 -39.44 22.37 29.32
CA GLU A 2 -38.82 22.57 30.64
C GLU A 2 -37.69 21.54 30.83
N SER A 3 -36.47 21.99 31.17
CA SER A 3 -35.27 21.13 31.27
C SER A 3 -35.45 20.05 32.35
N ARG A 4 -35.07 18.81 32.08
CA ARG A 4 -35.21 17.68 33.02
C ARG A 4 -34.14 17.64 34.12
N LEU A 5 -33.21 18.60 34.17
CA LEU A 5 -32.16 18.71 35.21
C LEU A 5 -32.70 19.11 36.61
N SER A 6 -34.00 19.35 36.75
CA SER A 6 -34.75 19.40 38.02
C SER A 6 -36.16 18.80 37.78
N PRO A 7 -37.03 18.54 38.79
CA PRO A 7 -37.16 19.11 40.13
C PRO A 7 -37.02 18.06 41.25
N ASN A 8 -35.86 17.41 41.36
CA ASN A 8 -35.51 16.58 42.51
C ASN A 8 -34.08 16.86 42.99
N GLY A 9 -33.82 18.13 43.38
CA GLY A 9 -32.83 18.53 44.40
C GLY A 9 -31.52 17.73 44.56
N ARG A 10 -30.86 17.30 43.48
CA ARG A 10 -29.55 16.64 43.54
C ARG A 10 -28.51 17.50 42.83
N LYS A 11 -27.47 17.85 43.60
CA LYS A 11 -26.32 18.67 43.16
C LYS A 11 -25.53 17.90 42.08
N HIS A 12 -25.61 18.28 40.81
CA HIS A 12 -24.82 17.66 39.75
C HIS A 12 -23.46 18.36 39.59
N ARG A 13 -22.59 18.24 40.61
CA ARG A 13 -21.16 18.48 40.41
C ARG A 13 -20.66 17.52 39.31
N PRO A 14 -19.76 17.91 38.40
CA PRO A 14 -19.18 16.99 37.44
C PRO A 14 -18.58 15.76 38.13
N LEU A 15 -18.79 14.59 37.52
CA LEU A 15 -18.17 13.35 37.93
C LEU A 15 -16.73 13.34 37.43
N GLY A 16 -15.75 13.13 38.31
CA GLY A 16 -14.34 12.99 37.88
C GLY A 16 -14.16 11.77 36.96
N LEU A 17 -13.36 11.89 35.91
CA LEU A 17 -13.10 10.80 34.98
C LEU A 17 -11.69 10.23 35.21
N GLN A 18 -11.60 8.93 35.46
CA GLN A 18 -10.31 8.29 35.64
C GLN A 18 -9.52 8.24 34.33
N ASN A 19 -8.43 8.99 34.29
CA ASN A 19 -7.33 8.72 33.38
C ASN A 19 -6.43 7.62 33.97
N ARG A 20 -5.73 6.91 33.08
CA ARG A 20 -4.67 5.94 33.39
C ARG A 20 -3.63 6.01 32.28
N ASP A 21 -4.12 5.83 31.07
CA ASP A 21 -3.30 5.64 29.87
C ASP A 21 -3.44 6.84 28.93
N ASN A 22 -3.14 8.06 29.39
CA ASN A 22 -3.12 9.26 28.52
C ASN A 22 -4.47 9.66 27.88
N ASN A 23 -5.60 9.35 28.53
CA ASN A 23 -6.95 9.54 28.00
C ASN A 23 -7.55 10.94 28.32
N CYS A 24 -6.73 11.92 28.71
CA CYS A 24 -7.20 13.23 29.17
C CYS A 24 -7.94 14.02 28.06
N TYR A 25 -7.53 13.87 26.79
CA TYR A 25 -8.24 14.44 25.63
C TYR A 25 -9.69 13.94 25.57
N LEU A 26 -9.90 12.63 25.73
CA LEU A 26 -11.22 11.99 25.74
C LEU A 26 -12.04 12.44 26.96
N ASN A 27 -11.41 12.48 28.14
CA ASN A 27 -12.08 12.90 29.38
C ASN A 27 -12.61 14.33 29.26
N SER A 28 -11.78 15.26 28.77
CA SER A 28 -12.16 16.67 28.61
C SER A 28 -13.33 16.85 27.64
N VAL A 29 -13.34 16.14 26.51
CA VAL A 29 -14.44 16.16 25.53
C VAL A 29 -15.73 15.59 26.13
N LEU A 30 -15.67 14.46 26.84
CA LEU A 30 -16.84 13.85 27.46
C LEU A 30 -17.47 14.75 28.54
N GLN A 31 -16.65 15.52 29.28
CA GLN A 31 -17.18 16.50 30.23
C GLN A 31 -17.98 17.58 29.49
N CYS A 32 -17.44 18.19 28.44
CA CYS A 32 -18.14 19.23 27.68
C CYS A 32 -19.43 18.71 27.00
N LEU A 33 -19.40 17.49 26.43
CA LEU A 33 -20.60 16.87 25.85
C LEU A 33 -21.67 16.55 26.91
N THR A 34 -21.28 16.11 28.11
CA THR A 34 -22.21 15.79 29.21
C THR A 34 -22.94 17.04 29.71
N PHE A 35 -22.29 18.20 29.71
CA PHE A 35 -22.88 19.47 30.12
C PHE A 35 -23.53 20.26 28.97
N THR A 36 -23.60 19.69 27.76
CA THR A 36 -24.38 20.24 26.66
C THR A 36 -25.86 19.90 26.89
N THR A 37 -26.62 20.84 27.47
CA THR A 37 -28.00 20.61 27.97
C THR A 37 -28.94 19.90 26.97
N PRO A 38 -29.03 20.30 25.69
CA PRO A 38 -29.92 19.61 24.73
C PRO A 38 -29.55 18.14 24.52
N LEU A 39 -28.24 17.84 24.46
CA LEU A 39 -27.75 16.48 24.31
C LEU A 39 -27.95 15.67 25.60
N ALA A 40 -27.68 16.28 26.75
CA ALA A 40 -27.89 15.67 28.06
C ALA A 40 -29.36 15.28 28.29
N ASP A 41 -30.30 16.19 27.99
CA ASP A 41 -31.75 15.94 28.12
C ASP A 41 -32.22 14.83 27.16
N PHE A 42 -31.69 14.81 25.92
CA PHE A 42 -31.96 13.75 24.95
C PHE A 42 -31.48 12.39 25.47
N CYS A 43 -30.25 12.32 25.98
CA CYS A 43 -29.66 11.10 26.50
C CYS A 43 -30.32 10.61 27.79
N LEU A 44 -30.63 11.50 28.73
CA LEU A 44 -31.36 11.17 29.96
C LEU A 44 -32.77 10.61 29.67
N GLY A 45 -33.38 11.08 28.58
CA GLY A 45 -34.64 10.56 28.08
C GLY A 45 -34.56 9.18 27.42
N ARG A 46 -33.35 8.62 27.22
CA ARG A 46 -33.09 7.38 26.46
C ARG A 46 -33.77 7.36 25.09
N GLN A 47 -33.82 8.51 24.45
CA GLN A 47 -34.59 8.69 23.21
C GLN A 47 -33.96 7.97 22.02
N HIS A 48 -32.66 7.71 22.06
CA HIS A 48 -31.99 6.91 21.02
C HIS A 48 -32.08 5.41 21.32
N SER A 49 -31.64 4.94 22.50
CA SER A 49 -31.64 3.50 22.81
C SER A 49 -33.03 2.86 22.80
N SER A 50 -34.09 3.63 23.07
CA SER A 50 -35.48 3.14 22.96
C SER A 50 -35.93 2.86 21.52
N LYS A 51 -35.26 3.42 20.51
CA LYS A 51 -35.58 3.26 19.07
C LYS A 51 -34.47 2.56 18.28
N CYS A 52 -33.37 2.16 18.94
CA CYS A 52 -32.20 1.59 18.27
C CYS A 52 -32.33 0.07 18.13
N HIS A 53 -32.40 -0.43 16.89
CA HIS A 53 -32.48 -1.86 16.59
C HIS A 53 -31.12 -2.59 16.63
N SER A 54 -29.99 -1.86 16.61
CA SER A 54 -28.65 -2.46 16.63
C SER A 54 -28.36 -3.28 17.90
N LEU A 55 -29.11 -3.04 19.00
CA LEU A 55 -29.06 -3.87 20.20
C LEU A 55 -29.60 -5.31 19.98
N VAL A 56 -30.33 -5.56 18.89
CA VAL A 56 -30.93 -6.86 18.54
C VAL A 56 -30.00 -7.69 17.63
N ASP A 57 -29.20 -7.03 16.77
CA ASP A 57 -28.34 -7.68 15.77
C ASP A 57 -26.88 -7.93 16.25
N GLY A 58 -26.55 -7.56 17.49
CA GLY A 58 -25.21 -7.78 18.06
C GLY A 58 -24.16 -6.70 17.74
N ASP A 59 -24.53 -5.63 17.04
CA ASP A 59 -23.65 -4.49 16.74
C ASP A 59 -23.66 -3.41 17.85
N ASP A 60 -22.48 -3.02 18.33
CA ASP A 60 -22.31 -1.96 19.33
C ASP A 60 -22.60 -0.57 18.71
N CYS A 61 -23.76 0.01 19.01
CA CYS A 61 -24.11 1.35 18.53
C CYS A 61 -23.35 2.47 19.29
N PRO A 62 -22.51 3.32 18.64
CA PRO A 62 -21.80 4.46 19.25
C PRO A 62 -22.71 5.43 19.98
N PHE A 63 -23.90 5.75 19.44
CA PHE A 63 -24.82 6.66 20.12
C PHE A 63 -25.40 6.02 21.39
N CYS A 64 -25.74 4.71 21.37
CA CYS A 64 -26.14 3.99 22.58
C CYS A 64 -25.03 3.97 23.65
N ILE A 65 -23.77 3.85 23.24
CA ILE A 65 -22.63 3.90 24.16
C ILE A 65 -22.49 5.31 24.76
N LEU A 66 -22.55 6.36 23.93
CA LEU A 66 -22.48 7.74 24.37
C LEU A 66 -23.66 8.10 25.29
N GLU A 67 -24.89 7.71 24.93
CA GLU A 67 -26.10 7.92 25.72
C GLU A 67 -26.02 7.26 27.09
N LYS A 68 -25.53 6.00 27.15
CA LYS A 68 -25.28 5.30 28.41
C LYS A 68 -24.22 6.02 29.24
N ARG A 69 -23.15 6.54 28.63
CA ARG A 69 -22.08 7.27 29.35
C ARG A 69 -22.58 8.59 29.93
N ILE A 70 -23.27 9.41 29.15
CA ILE A 70 -23.81 10.70 29.60
C ILE A 70 -24.84 10.48 30.71
N THR A 71 -25.77 9.53 30.50
CA THR A 71 -26.77 9.16 31.53
C THR A 71 -26.09 8.70 32.81
N ARG A 72 -25.07 7.84 32.73
CA ARG A 72 -24.31 7.39 33.89
C ARG A 72 -23.61 8.56 34.58
N SER A 73 -22.96 9.44 33.84
CA SER A 73 -22.22 10.58 34.41
C SER A 73 -23.14 11.56 35.16
N LEU A 74 -24.40 11.68 34.72
CA LEU A 74 -25.39 12.54 35.36
C LEU A 74 -26.15 11.85 36.52
N THR A 75 -26.25 10.51 36.55
CA THR A 75 -27.07 9.79 37.53
C THR A 75 -26.27 9.12 38.66
N LEU A 76 -24.99 8.87 38.45
CA LEU A 76 -24.13 8.13 39.39
C LEU A 76 -23.75 9.00 40.59
N GLU A 77 -23.92 8.50 41.81
CA GLU A 77 -23.54 9.19 43.07
C GLU A 77 -22.09 8.91 43.50
N LEU A 78 -21.15 8.77 42.55
CA LEU A 78 -19.72 8.63 42.87
C LEU A 78 -18.98 9.97 42.69
N THR A 79 -17.79 10.08 43.28
CA THR A 79 -16.93 11.26 43.08
C THR A 79 -16.12 11.18 41.78
N HIS A 80 -15.85 9.97 41.31
CA HIS A 80 -15.19 9.69 40.04
C HIS A 80 -15.66 8.33 39.48
N ASP A 81 -15.50 8.14 38.16
CA ASP A 81 -15.85 6.91 37.44
C ASP A 81 -14.95 6.76 36.20
N GLU A 82 -14.82 5.52 35.71
CA GLU A 82 -13.99 5.24 34.54
C GLU A 82 -14.85 5.18 33.27
N PRO A 83 -14.44 5.84 32.15
CA PRO A 83 -15.13 5.73 30.87
C PRO A 83 -14.81 4.41 30.13
N GLY A 84 -14.76 3.28 30.86
CA GLY A 84 -14.25 2.00 30.37
C GLY A 84 -14.93 1.48 29.09
N GLN A 85 -16.25 1.66 28.96
CA GLN A 85 -16.99 1.23 27.77
C GLN A 85 -16.63 2.06 26.52
N ILE A 86 -16.35 3.36 26.65
CA ILE A 86 -15.92 4.19 25.52
C ILE A 86 -14.47 3.85 25.16
N LEU A 87 -13.61 3.62 26.16
CA LEU A 87 -12.22 3.21 25.95
C LEU A 87 -12.11 1.85 25.25
N SER A 88 -12.92 0.85 25.67
CA SER A 88 -12.95 -0.47 25.03
C SER A 88 -13.54 -0.43 23.62
N SER A 89 -14.32 0.60 23.31
CA SER A 89 -15.04 0.78 22.04
C SER A 89 -14.48 1.95 21.22
N LEU A 90 -13.24 2.39 21.47
CA LEU A 90 -12.66 3.58 20.85
C LEU A 90 -12.64 3.46 19.31
N GLY A 91 -12.34 2.26 18.79
CA GLY A 91 -12.33 1.95 17.36
C GLY A 91 -13.69 2.11 16.66
N ILE A 92 -14.81 2.18 17.40
CA ILE A 92 -16.14 2.48 16.85
C ILE A 92 -16.29 3.98 16.58
N PHE A 93 -15.71 4.83 17.43
CA PHE A 93 -15.77 6.28 17.29
C PHE A 93 -14.67 6.79 16.35
N ALA A 94 -13.45 6.26 16.46
CA ALA A 94 -12.29 6.65 15.66
C ALA A 94 -11.38 5.44 15.42
N LYS A 95 -11.29 4.98 14.17
CA LYS A 95 -10.49 3.78 13.81
C LYS A 95 -8.99 3.98 13.95
N ASP A 96 -8.52 5.21 13.85
CA ASP A 96 -7.10 5.57 13.88
C ASP A 96 -6.57 5.88 15.28
N PHE A 97 -7.46 5.97 16.28
CA PHE A 97 -7.13 6.28 17.67
C PHE A 97 -6.77 5.00 18.43
N ALA A 98 -5.67 5.03 19.19
CA ALA A 98 -5.24 3.90 20.01
C ALA A 98 -5.44 4.20 21.51
N ALA A 99 -5.87 3.19 22.27
CA ALA A 99 -5.80 3.27 23.73
C ALA A 99 -4.33 3.45 24.14
N SER A 100 -4.06 4.32 25.13
CA SER A 100 -2.72 4.64 25.65
C SER A 100 -1.91 5.71 24.91
N ARG A 101 -2.38 6.24 23.78
CA ARG A 101 -1.75 7.35 23.05
C ARG A 101 -2.40 8.69 23.41
N GLN A 102 -1.59 9.77 23.47
CA GLN A 102 -2.13 11.13 23.50
C GLN A 102 -2.61 11.49 22.11
N GLU A 103 -3.88 11.88 22.00
CA GLU A 103 -4.51 12.25 20.74
C GLU A 103 -5.13 13.64 20.85
N ASP A 104 -5.54 14.21 19.71
CA ASP A 104 -6.13 15.53 19.64
C ASP A 104 -7.60 15.54 20.12
N ALA A 105 -7.94 16.49 21.01
CA ALA A 105 -9.29 16.60 21.56
C ALA A 105 -10.34 17.08 20.54
N HIS A 106 -9.95 17.92 19.55
CA HIS A 106 -10.86 18.41 18.52
C HIS A 106 -11.18 17.31 17.51
N GLU A 107 -10.16 16.56 17.09
CA GLU A 107 -10.33 15.39 16.22
C GLU A 107 -11.21 14.33 16.89
N PHE A 108 -10.97 14.01 18.17
CA PHE A 108 -11.82 13.08 18.91
C PHE A 108 -13.29 13.55 18.97
N LEU A 109 -13.53 14.84 19.25
CA LEU A 109 -14.88 15.42 19.26
C LEU A 109 -15.59 15.24 17.90
N ARG A 110 -14.89 15.52 16.80
CA ARG A 110 -15.43 15.35 15.44
C ARG A 110 -15.74 13.89 15.13
N CYS A 111 -14.85 12.97 15.51
CA CYS A 111 -15.06 11.53 15.36
C CYS A 111 -16.30 11.05 16.13
N VAL A 112 -16.48 11.48 17.38
CA VAL A 112 -17.64 11.11 18.20
C VAL A 112 -18.94 11.62 17.59
N ILE A 113 -18.97 12.89 17.15
CA ILE A 113 -20.15 13.49 16.52
C ILE A 113 -20.47 12.76 15.20
N HIS A 114 -19.48 12.55 14.34
CA HIS A 114 -19.65 11.89 13.05
C HIS A 114 -20.14 10.44 13.20
N ALA A 115 -19.54 9.65 14.10
CA ALA A 115 -19.94 8.27 14.37
C ALA A 115 -21.40 8.18 14.86
N CYS A 116 -21.83 9.13 15.67
CA CYS A 116 -23.20 9.22 16.17
C CYS A 116 -24.20 9.69 15.09
N GLN A 117 -23.78 10.59 14.18
CA GLN A 117 -24.59 11.03 13.04
C GLN A 117 -24.78 9.92 12.01
N TYR A 118 -23.74 9.16 11.69
CA TYR A 118 -23.78 8.12 10.65
C TYR A 118 -24.83 7.02 10.91
N ILE A 119 -25.16 6.74 12.17
CA ILE A 119 -26.10 5.67 12.53
C ILE A 119 -27.55 6.17 12.65
N SER A 120 -27.74 7.45 12.91
CA SER A 120 -29.09 8.03 13.03
C SER A 120 -30.01 7.79 11.81
N PRO A 121 -29.53 7.79 10.55
CA PRO A 121 -30.34 7.47 9.37
C PRO A 121 -30.82 6.01 9.29
N ARG A 122 -30.11 5.05 9.91
CA ARG A 122 -30.48 3.62 9.89
C ARG A 122 -31.72 3.31 10.75
N LEU A 123 -32.27 4.32 11.44
CA LEU A 123 -33.41 4.21 12.36
C LEU A 123 -34.69 4.91 11.83
N ARG A 124 -34.84 5.04 10.50
CA ARG A 124 -36.12 5.39 9.85
C ARG A 124 -36.54 4.44 8.71
N THR A 125 -35.79 3.38 8.37
CA THR A 125 -36.17 2.44 7.28
C THR A 125 -37.29 1.49 7.70
N SER A 126 -38.53 1.91 7.45
CA SER A 126 -39.75 1.09 7.52
C SER A 126 -40.24 0.77 6.11
N GLU A 127 -40.37 -0.53 5.81
CA GLU A 127 -41.38 -1.19 4.97
C GLU A 127 -41.96 -0.51 3.72
N THR A 128 -41.17 0.08 2.84
CA THR A 128 -41.49 0.14 1.40
C THR A 128 -40.20 0.31 0.62
N GLY A 129 -39.88 -0.64 -0.26
CA GLY A 129 -38.63 -0.72 -1.01
C GLY A 129 -38.48 0.29 -2.15
N ASP A 130 -38.71 1.57 -1.88
CA ASP A 130 -38.40 2.65 -2.81
C ASP A 130 -37.36 3.59 -2.19
N ALA A 131 -36.17 3.63 -2.78
CA ALA A 131 -35.08 4.51 -2.38
C ALA A 131 -35.30 5.92 -2.94
N GLU A 132 -35.94 6.79 -2.18
CA GLU A 132 -35.78 8.24 -2.34
C GLU A 132 -34.71 8.79 -1.37
N PRO A 133 -33.93 9.81 -1.76
CA PRO A 133 -32.90 10.41 -0.91
C PRO A 133 -33.57 11.21 0.22
N PHE A 134 -33.52 10.70 1.45
CA PHE A 134 -34.20 11.34 2.58
C PHE A 134 -33.37 12.48 3.22
N THR A 135 -33.95 13.67 3.27
CA THR A 135 -33.49 14.89 3.95
C THR A 135 -34.01 14.97 5.40
N GLY A 136 -33.67 13.97 6.23
CA GLY A 136 -34.09 13.93 7.65
C GLY A 136 -32.95 14.28 8.60
N GLU A 137 -33.07 15.40 9.33
CA GLU A 137 -32.01 15.92 10.21
C GLU A 137 -31.76 15.03 11.44
N SER A 138 -30.50 14.79 11.77
CA SER A 138 -30.09 14.07 12.99
C SER A 138 -30.14 15.00 14.21
N VAL A 139 -30.40 14.46 15.41
CA VAL A 139 -30.41 15.28 16.65
C VAL A 139 -29.10 16.04 16.88
N LEU A 140 -27.96 15.46 16.47
CA LEU A 140 -26.67 16.16 16.56
C LEU A 140 -26.57 17.31 15.57
N LYS A 141 -27.17 17.19 14.38
CA LYS A 141 -27.30 18.30 13.43
C LYS A 141 -28.21 19.41 13.97
N GLU A 142 -29.30 19.07 14.66
CA GLU A 142 -30.15 20.08 15.32
C GLU A 142 -29.42 20.81 16.47
N ILE A 143 -28.50 20.13 17.16
CA ILE A 143 -27.76 20.69 18.30
C ILE A 143 -26.55 21.50 17.83
N PHE A 144 -25.65 20.89 17.06
CA PHE A 144 -24.35 21.46 16.70
C PHE A 144 -24.28 21.96 15.24
N GLY A 145 -25.26 21.61 14.41
CA GLY A 145 -25.24 21.93 12.99
C GLY A 145 -25.57 23.39 12.71
N GLY A 146 -24.74 24.02 11.87
CA GLY A 146 -24.97 25.31 11.24
C GLY A 146 -24.66 25.23 9.74
N ALA A 147 -24.91 26.32 9.02
CA ALA A 147 -24.64 26.42 7.59
C ALA A 147 -23.86 27.71 7.28
N LEU A 148 -22.72 27.55 6.63
CA LEU A 148 -21.89 28.62 6.09
C LEU A 148 -22.23 28.83 4.62
N GLN A 149 -22.34 30.08 4.21
CA GLN A 149 -22.56 30.47 2.82
C GLN A 149 -21.31 31.16 2.30
N SER A 150 -20.71 30.62 1.24
CA SER A 150 -19.64 31.25 0.47
C SER A 150 -20.24 31.97 -0.74
N ARG A 151 -20.12 33.29 -0.78
CA ARG A 151 -20.50 34.12 -1.92
C ARG A 151 -19.25 34.59 -2.66
N VAL A 152 -19.15 34.27 -3.94
CA VAL A 152 -18.07 34.71 -4.83
C VAL A 152 -18.65 35.62 -5.91
N GLU A 153 -18.23 36.89 -5.92
CA GLU A 153 -18.69 37.88 -6.88
C GLU A 153 -17.70 38.00 -8.04
N CYS A 154 -18.19 37.78 -9.27
CA CYS A 154 -17.42 37.93 -10.50
C CYS A 154 -17.50 39.38 -11.03
N PRO A 155 -16.40 40.15 -11.05
CA PRO A 155 -16.45 41.55 -11.49
C PRO A 155 -16.63 41.72 -13.00
N SER A 156 -16.41 40.67 -13.81
CA SER A 156 -16.56 40.78 -15.26
C SER A 156 -18.01 40.61 -15.75
N CYS A 157 -18.87 39.94 -14.99
CA CYS A 157 -20.27 39.72 -15.39
C CYS A 157 -21.29 39.93 -14.26
N GLU A 158 -20.83 40.44 -13.10
CA GLU A 158 -21.62 40.76 -11.91
C GLU A 158 -22.49 39.58 -11.42
N ALA A 159 -22.05 38.36 -11.70
CA ALA A 159 -22.74 37.15 -11.26
C ALA A 159 -22.20 36.68 -9.91
N ASP A 160 -23.12 36.44 -8.98
CA ASP A 160 -22.83 35.78 -7.71
C ASP A 160 -22.81 34.26 -7.88
N SER A 161 -21.76 33.62 -7.39
CA SER A 161 -21.73 32.18 -7.14
C SER A 161 -21.91 31.95 -5.64
N ILE A 162 -22.99 31.29 -5.26
CA ILE A 162 -23.34 31.00 -3.87
C ILE A 162 -23.19 29.49 -3.64
N GLN A 163 -22.40 29.10 -2.65
CA GLN A 163 -22.27 27.72 -2.18
C GLN A 163 -22.60 27.70 -0.69
N VAL A 164 -23.35 26.67 -0.26
CA VAL A 164 -23.71 26.47 1.15
C VAL A 164 -23.08 25.18 1.63
N GLU A 165 -22.34 25.27 2.74
CA GLU A 165 -21.66 24.15 3.38
C GLU A 165 -22.19 23.99 4.81
N GLU A 166 -22.54 22.76 5.19
CA GLU A 166 -22.93 22.44 6.56
C GLU A 166 -21.69 22.33 7.44
N THR A 167 -21.77 22.88 8.65
CA THR A 167 -20.66 22.83 9.62
C THR A 167 -21.14 22.43 11.02
N MET A 168 -20.30 21.70 11.75
CA MET A 168 -20.56 21.26 13.14
C MET A 168 -19.69 22.02 14.16
N ASP A 169 -18.66 22.72 13.68
CA ASP A 169 -17.73 23.51 14.47
C ASP A 169 -17.08 24.60 13.59
N ILE A 170 -16.59 25.68 14.20
CA ILE A 170 -15.85 26.73 13.48
C ILE A 170 -14.40 26.72 13.99
N SER A 171 -13.46 26.40 13.10
CA SER A 171 -12.03 26.40 13.40
C SER A 171 -11.40 27.74 12.99
N LEU A 172 -11.03 28.56 13.98
CA LEU A 172 -10.50 29.90 13.78
C LEU A 172 -8.96 29.91 13.75
N ASP A 173 -8.39 30.64 12.79
CA ASP A 173 -6.98 31.00 12.82
C ASP A 173 -6.78 32.13 13.83
N ILE A 174 -5.78 31.96 14.70
CA ILE A 174 -5.46 32.89 15.79
C ILE A 174 -4.07 33.53 15.64
N SER A 175 -3.36 33.25 14.54
CA SER A 175 -1.98 33.69 14.32
C SER A 175 -1.84 35.21 14.31
N HIS A 176 -2.90 35.91 13.89
CA HIS A 176 -2.91 37.35 13.66
C HIS A 176 -3.96 38.11 14.48
N SER A 177 -4.57 37.48 15.49
CA SER A 177 -5.66 38.07 16.29
C SER A 177 -5.38 37.93 17.79
N ASP A 178 -5.90 38.87 18.59
CA ASP A 178 -5.78 38.87 20.06
C ASP A 178 -7.06 38.38 20.75
N SER A 179 -8.14 38.19 19.99
CA SER A 179 -9.44 37.77 20.52
C SER A 179 -10.23 36.88 19.56
N VAL A 180 -11.16 36.07 20.10
CA VAL A 180 -12.10 35.27 19.30
C VAL A 180 -12.99 36.16 18.43
N LYS A 181 -13.37 37.34 18.94
CA LYS A 181 -14.20 38.30 18.19
C LYS A 181 -13.48 38.83 16.95
N GLU A 182 -12.20 39.18 17.09
CA GLU A 182 -11.35 39.62 15.96
C GLU A 182 -11.11 38.47 14.98
N SER A 183 -10.85 37.26 15.49
CA SER A 183 -10.69 36.06 14.65
C SER A 183 -11.94 35.75 13.82
N LEU A 184 -13.13 35.90 14.41
CA LEU A 184 -14.41 35.78 13.69
C LEU A 184 -14.58 36.89 12.64
N GLN A 185 -14.18 38.13 12.95
CA GLN A 185 -14.20 39.21 11.97
C GLN A 185 -13.33 38.90 10.77
N MET A 186 -12.11 38.41 10.98
CA MET A 186 -11.21 37.98 9.90
C MET A 186 -11.77 36.79 9.13
N PHE A 187 -12.39 35.82 9.82
CA PHE A 187 -12.98 34.63 9.19
C PHE A 187 -14.13 34.97 8.22
N PHE A 188 -14.93 36.00 8.53
CA PHE A 188 -16.04 36.47 7.69
C PHE A 188 -15.68 37.71 6.84
N GLU A 189 -14.41 38.14 6.86
CA GLU A 189 -13.95 39.26 6.06
C GLU A 189 -13.94 38.90 4.57
N ARG A 190 -14.12 39.91 3.72
CA ARG A 190 -14.10 39.74 2.27
C ARG A 190 -12.66 39.54 1.80
N GLU A 191 -12.35 38.36 1.29
CA GLU A 191 -11.05 38.05 0.69
C GLU A 191 -11.06 38.30 -0.83
N ILE A 192 -9.92 38.75 -1.36
CA ILE A 192 -9.73 38.91 -2.80
C ILE A 192 -9.02 37.66 -3.32
N LEU A 193 -9.67 36.96 -4.24
CA LEU A 193 -9.10 35.84 -4.98
C LEU A 193 -8.25 36.41 -6.13
N ASP A 194 -6.96 36.66 -5.85
CA ASP A 194 -5.99 37.22 -6.81
C ASP A 194 -4.77 36.32 -7.06
N ASP A 195 -3.72 36.85 -7.70
CA ASP A 195 -3.27 36.40 -9.03
C ASP A 195 -2.84 34.92 -9.23
N ASN A 196 -2.73 34.11 -8.16
CA ASN A 196 -2.71 32.64 -8.23
C ASN A 196 -4.12 32.01 -8.10
N ASN A 197 -4.84 32.29 -7.00
CA ASN A 197 -6.13 31.69 -6.62
C ASN A 197 -7.33 32.27 -7.41
N LYS A 198 -7.15 32.58 -8.70
CA LYS A 198 -8.19 33.22 -9.52
C LYS A 198 -9.43 32.34 -9.67
N PHE A 199 -10.60 32.95 -9.54
CA PHE A 199 -11.87 32.26 -9.67
C PHE A 199 -12.27 32.12 -11.14
N THR A 200 -12.66 30.92 -11.54
CA THR A 200 -13.24 30.68 -12.87
C THR A 200 -14.75 30.83 -12.77
N CYS A 201 -15.31 31.88 -13.38
CA CYS A 201 -16.75 32.14 -13.30
C CYS A 201 -17.52 31.20 -14.24
N ALA A 202 -18.41 30.36 -13.70
CA ALA A 202 -19.23 29.42 -14.48
C ALA A 202 -20.16 30.09 -15.52
N LYS A 203 -20.50 31.38 -15.34
CA LYS A 203 -21.41 32.11 -16.25
C LYS A 203 -20.70 32.71 -17.47
N CYS A 204 -19.53 33.32 -17.29
CA CYS A 204 -18.76 33.92 -18.39
C CYS A 204 -17.56 33.08 -18.85
N ASN A 205 -17.25 32.00 -18.13
CA ASN A 205 -16.16 31.07 -18.37
C ASN A 205 -14.77 31.74 -18.44
N GLN A 206 -14.61 32.89 -17.77
CA GLN A 206 -13.36 33.63 -17.68
C GLN A 206 -12.73 33.43 -16.30
N VAL A 207 -11.41 33.36 -16.28
CA VAL A 207 -10.60 33.37 -15.05
C VAL A 207 -10.42 34.82 -14.61
N VAL A 208 -11.07 35.20 -13.52
CA VAL A 208 -11.15 36.58 -13.07
C VAL A 208 -10.64 36.71 -11.64
N LYS A 209 -10.14 37.91 -11.31
CA LYS A 209 -10.02 38.29 -9.89
C LYS A 209 -11.42 38.37 -9.32
N ALA A 210 -11.74 37.62 -8.29
CA ALA A 210 -13.06 37.63 -7.69
C ALA A 210 -12.96 38.00 -6.22
N THR A 211 -14.07 38.43 -5.62
CA THR A 211 -14.13 38.61 -4.17
C THR A 211 -14.94 37.48 -3.58
N LYS A 212 -14.40 36.81 -2.56
CA LYS A 212 -15.08 35.75 -1.83
C LYS A 212 -15.38 36.24 -0.42
N GLN A 213 -16.58 35.96 0.06
CA GLN A 213 -17.00 36.29 1.41
C GLN A 213 -17.78 35.11 1.99
N LEU A 214 -17.46 34.74 3.23
CA LEU A 214 -18.24 33.81 4.01
C LEU A 214 -19.30 34.57 4.82
N SER A 215 -20.49 34.00 4.99
CA SER A 215 -21.51 34.45 5.92
C SER A 215 -22.17 33.25 6.60
N LEU A 216 -22.75 33.45 7.79
CA LEU A 216 -23.56 32.42 8.45
C LEU A 216 -24.99 32.48 7.89
N LEU A 217 -25.39 31.45 7.15
CA LEU A 217 -26.76 31.29 6.70
C LEU A 217 -27.64 30.76 7.84
N GLU A 218 -27.10 29.81 8.60
CA GLU A 218 -27.77 29.17 9.73
C GLU A 218 -26.82 29.04 10.92
N ALA A 219 -27.15 29.68 12.04
CA ALA A 219 -26.37 29.58 13.27
C ALA A 219 -26.82 28.36 14.11
N PRO A 220 -25.87 27.59 14.70
CA PRO A 220 -26.16 26.37 15.45
C PRO A 220 -26.78 26.67 16.83
N ASN A 221 -27.51 25.72 17.43
CA ASN A 221 -28.02 25.89 18.80
C ASN A 221 -26.89 25.81 19.86
N VAL A 222 -25.86 25.02 19.59
CA VAL A 222 -24.63 24.91 20.37
C VAL A 222 -23.46 25.18 19.43
N LEU A 223 -22.76 26.27 19.66
CA LEU A 223 -21.62 26.69 18.86
C LEU A 223 -20.33 26.13 19.48
N VAL A 224 -19.58 25.36 18.69
CA VAL A 224 -18.24 24.88 19.04
C VAL A 224 -17.22 25.68 18.24
N ILE A 225 -16.31 26.34 18.95
CA ILE A 225 -15.19 27.08 18.34
C ILE A 225 -13.90 26.37 18.69
N HIS A 226 -13.14 25.95 17.68
CA HIS A 226 -11.79 25.44 17.82
C HIS A 226 -10.78 26.54 17.50
N LEU A 227 -9.79 26.73 18.37
CA LEU A 227 -8.70 27.69 18.16
C LEU A 227 -7.49 26.94 17.61
N LYS A 228 -7.11 27.22 16.35
CA LYS A 228 -5.98 26.56 15.68
C LYS A 228 -4.65 26.97 16.32
N ARG A 229 -4.29 26.35 17.44
CA ARG A 229 -3.07 26.65 18.19
C ARG A 229 -1.83 25.99 17.63
N PHE A 230 -1.94 25.07 16.69
CA PHE A 230 -0.79 24.35 16.13
C PHE A 230 -0.64 24.71 14.66
N ASP A 231 0.59 25.07 14.26
CA ASP A 231 0.95 25.26 12.85
C ASP A 231 1.19 23.91 12.15
N ASN A 232 1.40 23.92 10.83
CA ASN A 232 1.67 22.72 10.03
C ASN A 232 2.99 21.99 10.41
N VAL A 233 3.79 22.56 11.32
CA VAL A 233 5.07 22.03 11.83
C VAL A 233 4.95 21.63 13.31
N SER A 234 3.73 21.60 13.85
CA SER A 234 3.38 21.22 15.24
C SER A 234 3.90 22.17 16.33
N ASN A 235 4.23 23.43 16.00
CA ASN A 235 4.56 24.44 17.02
C ASN A 235 3.28 25.02 17.62
N LYS A 236 3.24 25.13 18.95
CA LYS A 236 2.10 25.74 19.65
C LYS A 236 2.18 27.27 19.71
N ILE A 237 1.07 27.92 19.37
CA ILE A 237 0.81 29.33 19.60
C ILE A 237 0.40 29.50 21.08
N GLU A 238 1.36 29.89 21.91
CA GLU A 238 1.18 30.17 23.35
C GLU A 238 0.65 31.59 23.62
N LYS A 239 0.19 32.28 22.57
CA LYS A 239 -0.39 33.61 22.69
C LYS A 239 -1.73 33.56 23.46
N PRO A 240 -1.98 34.47 24.42
CA PRO A 240 -3.27 34.58 25.09
C PRO A 240 -4.32 35.09 24.10
N ILE A 241 -5.44 34.37 23.98
CA ILE A 241 -6.58 34.76 23.13
C ILE A 241 -7.77 35.09 24.04
N ALA A 242 -8.25 36.33 23.99
CA ALA A 242 -9.42 36.74 24.75
C ALA A 242 -10.71 36.19 24.14
N PHE A 243 -11.58 35.62 24.97
CA PHE A 243 -12.92 35.20 24.58
C PHE A 243 -13.96 35.73 25.58
N ASP A 244 -15.07 36.23 25.05
CA ASP A 244 -16.13 36.82 25.85
C ASP A 244 -17.07 35.75 26.40
N LYS A 245 -17.63 36.01 27.59
CA LYS A 245 -18.68 35.17 28.18
C LYS A 245 -19.92 35.13 27.30
N ILE A 246 -20.25 36.26 26.66
CA ILE A 246 -21.37 36.40 25.75
C ILE A 246 -20.83 36.72 24.36
N LEU A 247 -21.13 35.87 23.39
CA LEU A 247 -20.75 36.04 22.00
C LEU A 247 -22.00 36.34 21.17
N VAL A 248 -21.95 37.38 20.34
CA VAL A 248 -23.06 37.79 19.48
C VAL A 248 -22.62 37.61 18.03
N LEU A 249 -23.31 36.73 17.29
CA LEU A 249 -22.98 36.42 15.90
C LEU A 249 -23.87 37.15 14.88
N SER A 250 -24.79 38.01 15.33
CA SER A 250 -25.75 38.69 14.44
C SER A 250 -25.10 39.54 13.35
N SER A 251 -23.88 40.05 13.57
CA SER A 251 -23.12 40.80 12.57
C SER A 251 -22.53 39.95 11.44
N PHE A 252 -22.52 38.62 11.57
CA PHE A 252 -21.96 37.69 10.60
C PHE A 252 -23.04 36.87 9.88
N LEU A 253 -24.33 37.09 10.23
CA LEU A 253 -25.46 36.43 9.60
C LEU A 253 -25.77 37.06 8.25
N ASP A 254 -26.12 36.22 7.28
CA ASP A 254 -26.58 36.67 5.96
C ASP A 254 -27.96 37.35 6.04
N GLU A 255 -28.25 38.29 5.14
CA GLU A 255 -29.57 38.95 5.06
C GLU A 255 -30.72 37.97 4.78
N ALA A 256 -30.42 36.85 4.11
CA ALA A 256 -31.36 35.76 3.87
C ALA A 256 -31.59 34.86 5.10
N SER A 257 -30.80 35.04 6.17
CA SER A 257 -30.99 34.28 7.40
C SER A 257 -32.29 34.68 8.08
N LYS A 258 -33.11 33.68 8.45
CA LYS A 258 -34.37 33.87 9.20
C LYS A 258 -34.13 34.21 10.67
N ASP A 259 -32.89 34.46 11.04
CA ASP A 259 -32.41 34.50 12.40
C ASP A 259 -31.73 35.84 12.69
N HIS A 260 -32.40 36.71 13.45
CA HIS A 260 -31.92 38.09 13.67
C HIS A 260 -31.31 38.29 15.07
N GLN A 261 -31.28 37.25 15.92
CA GLN A 261 -30.79 37.32 17.30
C GLN A 261 -30.06 36.01 17.68
N ALA A 262 -28.80 35.90 17.26
CA ALA A 262 -27.90 34.79 17.61
C ALA A 262 -26.93 35.23 18.72
N GLU A 263 -27.42 35.20 19.96
CA GLU A 263 -26.64 35.45 21.18
C GLU A 263 -26.31 34.12 21.87
N TYR A 264 -25.06 33.99 22.31
CA TYR A 264 -24.47 32.77 22.83
C TYR A 264 -23.79 33.02 24.18
N GLU A 265 -24.05 32.15 25.15
CA GLU A 265 -23.36 32.14 26.45
C GLU A 265 -22.36 30.98 26.54
N LEU A 266 -21.13 31.28 26.96
CA LEU A 266 -20.09 30.29 27.18
C LEU A 266 -20.44 29.39 28.37
N PHE A 267 -20.38 28.07 28.16
CA PHE A 267 -20.61 27.08 29.23
C PHE A 267 -19.53 25.99 29.32
N GLY A 268 -18.66 25.85 28.33
CA GLY A 268 -17.58 24.87 28.34
C GLY A 268 -16.30 25.37 27.70
N VAL A 269 -15.14 25.03 28.26
CA VAL A 269 -13.81 25.34 27.72
C VAL A 269 -12.90 24.15 27.92
N ILE A 270 -12.25 23.66 26.86
CA ILE A 270 -11.18 22.66 26.94
C ILE A 270 -9.85 23.39 26.84
N LEU A 271 -8.96 23.13 27.80
CA LEU A 271 -7.59 23.63 27.81
C LEU A 271 -6.61 22.54 27.37
N HIS A 272 -5.55 22.93 26.68
CA HIS A 272 -4.41 22.09 26.39
C HIS A 272 -3.14 22.71 26.98
N SER A 273 -2.51 22.02 27.94
CA SER A 273 -1.22 22.38 28.53
C SER A 273 -0.13 21.50 27.93
N GLY A 274 0.96 22.06 27.39
CA GLY A 274 1.98 21.30 26.64
C GLY A 274 2.39 21.99 25.34
N SER A 275 3.58 21.69 24.83
CA SER A 275 4.23 22.40 23.72
C SER A 275 4.01 21.77 22.34
N THR A 276 3.45 20.56 22.26
CA THR A 276 3.22 19.82 21.00
C THR A 276 1.87 19.10 21.04
N LEU A 277 1.36 18.68 19.87
CA LEU A 277 0.12 17.89 19.76
C LEU A 277 0.21 16.49 20.40
N GLU A 278 1.42 15.94 20.48
CA GLU A 278 1.68 14.56 20.96
C GLU A 278 2.17 14.52 22.43
N SER A 279 2.31 15.68 23.07
CA SER A 279 2.77 15.84 24.44
C SER A 279 2.07 17.03 25.11
N GLY A 280 1.15 16.71 26.01
CA GLY A 280 0.45 17.68 26.84
C GLY A 280 -0.60 17.04 27.76
N HIS A 281 -1.45 17.88 28.33
CA HIS A 281 -2.53 17.46 29.21
C HIS A 281 -3.76 18.33 28.98
N TYR A 282 -4.91 17.67 28.83
CA TYR A 282 -6.19 18.32 28.60
C TYR A 282 -7.03 18.38 29.86
N CYS A 283 -7.61 19.53 30.15
CA CYS A 283 -8.60 19.70 31.22
C CYS A 283 -9.82 20.45 30.70
N ALA A 284 -10.98 20.22 31.31
CA ALA A 284 -12.24 20.84 30.90
C ALA A 284 -12.80 21.73 32.01
N TYR A 285 -13.20 22.95 31.65
CA TYR A 285 -13.99 23.83 32.49
C TYR A 285 -15.42 23.77 32.02
N VAL A 286 -16.36 23.42 32.90
CA VAL A 286 -17.78 23.31 32.58
C VAL A 286 -18.63 24.07 33.58
N LYS A 287 -19.71 24.65 33.09
CA LYS A 287 -20.69 25.43 33.86
C LYS A 287 -21.92 24.57 34.13
N ASP A 288 -22.35 24.47 35.38
CA ASP A 288 -23.59 23.78 35.74
C ASP A 288 -24.85 24.65 35.55
N SER A 289 -26.01 24.07 35.82
CA SER A 289 -27.31 24.75 35.72
C SER A 289 -27.54 25.82 36.80
N LEU A 290 -26.66 25.93 37.81
CA LEU A 290 -26.68 26.94 38.87
C LEU A 290 -25.65 28.06 38.63
N ASP A 291 -25.14 28.16 37.40
CA ASP A 291 -24.10 29.09 36.99
C ASP A 291 -22.75 28.94 37.72
N GLN A 292 -22.47 27.77 38.30
CA GLN A 292 -21.20 27.46 38.95
C GLN A 292 -20.22 26.82 37.96
N TRP A 293 -18.98 27.31 37.96
CA TRP A 293 -17.91 26.77 37.14
C TRP A 293 -17.13 25.69 37.89
N TYR A 294 -16.78 24.63 37.19
CA TYR A 294 -15.95 23.54 37.69
C TYR A 294 -14.78 23.33 36.76
N CYS A 295 -13.58 23.17 37.34
CA CYS A 295 -12.42 22.65 36.64
C CYS A 295 -12.38 21.14 36.82
N CYS A 296 -12.47 20.42 35.70
CA CYS A 296 -12.43 18.96 35.60
C CYS A 296 -11.07 18.55 35.04
N ASP A 297 -10.16 18.21 35.93
CA ASP A 297 -8.85 17.66 35.63
C ASP A 297 -8.87 16.16 35.95
N ASP A 298 -9.26 15.35 34.97
CA ASP A 298 -9.48 13.91 35.12
C ASP A 298 -10.34 13.60 36.38
N MET A 299 -9.76 12.93 37.38
CA MET A 299 -10.46 12.54 38.62
C MET A 299 -10.70 13.71 39.58
N LEU A 300 -9.96 14.82 39.39
CA LEU A 300 -9.97 15.98 40.27
C LEU A 300 -10.93 17.04 39.72
N VAL A 301 -12.14 17.07 40.27
CA VAL A 301 -13.13 18.13 39.99
C VAL A 301 -13.14 19.15 41.11
N SER A 302 -12.80 20.40 40.80
CA SER A 302 -12.76 21.51 41.78
C SER A 302 -13.68 22.65 41.35
N LEU A 303 -14.19 23.41 42.33
CA LEU A 303 -14.94 24.63 42.04
C LEU A 303 -13.97 25.69 41.52
N SER A 304 -14.33 26.37 40.43
CA SER A 304 -13.48 27.36 39.78
C SER A 304 -14.27 28.61 39.40
N THR A 305 -13.59 29.60 38.84
CA THR A 305 -14.19 30.79 38.24
C THR A 305 -13.69 30.92 36.80
N LEU A 306 -14.47 31.59 35.95
CA LEU A 306 -14.04 31.85 34.57
C LEU A 306 -12.74 32.66 34.50
N GLN A 307 -12.42 33.46 35.52
CA GLN A 307 -11.16 34.19 35.64
C GLN A 307 -9.94 33.28 35.89
N GLY A 308 -10.16 32.04 36.33
CA GLY A 308 -9.12 31.03 36.53
C GLY A 308 -8.83 30.17 35.30
N VAL A 309 -9.41 30.51 34.14
CA VAL A 309 -9.15 29.82 32.86
C VAL A 309 -7.93 30.45 32.20
N SER A 310 -6.93 29.63 31.84
CA SER A 310 -5.73 30.11 31.15
C SER A 310 -6.05 30.44 29.69
N LEU A 311 -5.93 31.73 29.33
CA LEU A 311 -6.18 32.22 27.96
C LEU A 311 -5.14 31.72 26.95
N GLU A 312 -3.97 31.30 27.41
CA GLU A 312 -2.85 30.77 26.60
C GLU A 312 -3.05 29.28 26.28
N GLU A 313 -3.92 28.60 27.02
CA GLU A 313 -4.16 27.16 26.91
C GLU A 313 -5.54 26.83 26.33
N ALA A 314 -6.46 27.80 26.23
CA ALA A 314 -7.82 27.60 25.73
C ALA A 314 -7.82 27.05 24.30
N TYR A 315 -8.35 25.85 24.10
CA TYR A 315 -8.24 25.08 22.86
C TYR A 315 -9.59 24.95 22.13
N ILE A 316 -10.66 24.59 22.86
CA ILE A 316 -12.02 24.46 22.31
C ILE A 316 -13.00 25.20 23.23
N LEU A 317 -13.91 25.98 22.65
CA LEU A 317 -14.94 26.74 23.37
C LEU A 317 -16.33 26.24 23.00
N PHE A 318 -17.18 26.02 24.00
CA PHE A 318 -18.57 25.60 23.86
C PHE A 318 -19.51 26.70 24.34
N TYR A 319 -20.38 27.12 23.41
CA TYR A 319 -21.33 28.19 23.59
C TYR A 319 -22.75 27.68 23.38
N SER A 320 -23.66 28.00 24.29
CA SER A 320 -25.07 27.66 24.17
C SER A 320 -25.85 28.90 23.78
N ARG A 321 -26.76 28.76 22.83
CA ARG A 321 -27.59 29.86 22.38
C ARG A 321 -28.65 30.23 23.42
N SER A 322 -28.89 31.53 23.63
CA SER A 322 -29.88 32.04 24.59
C SER A 322 -31.33 31.83 24.13
N ASN A 323 -31.59 31.82 22.82
CA ASN A 323 -32.90 31.61 22.20
C ASN A 323 -32.85 30.38 21.27
N GLN A 324 -33.31 29.21 21.70
CA GLN A 324 -33.24 27.98 20.90
C GLN A 324 -34.21 27.99 19.71
N ARG A 325 -33.78 27.42 18.57
CA ARG A 325 -34.66 27.15 17.41
C ARG A 325 -35.63 26.00 17.74
N PRO A 326 -36.93 26.08 17.40
CA PRO A 326 -37.88 24.97 17.60
C PRO A 326 -37.54 23.77 16.71
N ALA A 327 -37.69 22.56 17.25
CA ALA A 327 -37.42 21.29 16.56
C ALA A 327 -38.47 20.94 15.50
N SER A 328 -38.07 20.11 14.52
CA SER A 328 -39.00 19.51 13.57
C SER A 328 -39.90 18.48 14.29
N ALA A 329 -41.22 18.57 14.08
CA ALA A 329 -42.21 17.84 14.88
C ALA A 329 -42.61 16.46 14.31
N GLU A 330 -42.24 16.15 13.07
CA GLU A 330 -42.90 15.13 12.27
C GLU A 330 -42.20 13.76 12.31
N ALA A 331 -42.42 13.04 13.41
CA ALA A 331 -42.44 11.57 13.48
C ALA A 331 -42.81 11.06 14.90
N LEU A 332 -44.10 10.82 15.16
CA LEU A 332 -44.59 10.01 16.29
C LEU A 332 -45.96 9.42 15.93
N ASN A 333 -46.02 8.18 15.42
CA ASN A 333 -47.11 7.20 15.66
C ASN A 333 -46.88 5.83 14.98
N SER A 334 -47.35 4.78 15.66
CA SER A 334 -47.52 3.35 15.25
C SER A 334 -46.27 2.46 15.25
N SER A 335 -46.26 1.19 15.68
CA SER A 335 -47.23 0.33 16.39
C SER A 335 -46.54 -1.01 16.78
N GLU A 336 -47.07 -1.68 17.80
CA GLU A 336 -46.65 -2.99 18.33
C GLU A 336 -46.74 -4.16 17.31
N GLY A 337 -45.83 -5.14 17.41
CA GLY A 337 -45.90 -6.41 16.68
C GLY A 337 -44.91 -7.48 17.18
N SER A 338 -45.45 -8.59 17.64
CA SER A 338 -44.81 -9.75 18.28
C SER A 338 -43.93 -10.58 17.32
N LEU A 339 -42.78 -11.08 17.78
CA LEU A 339 -41.87 -11.94 17.01
C LEU A 339 -41.75 -13.35 17.62
N SER A 340 -41.99 -14.36 16.77
CA SER A 340 -41.85 -15.79 17.07
C SER A 340 -40.50 -16.34 16.61
N MET A 341 -40.02 -17.33 17.36
CA MET A 341 -38.75 -18.07 17.22
C MET A 341 -38.41 -18.60 15.82
N LEU A 342 -37.11 -18.56 15.48
CA LEU A 342 -36.38 -19.67 14.84
C LEU A 342 -34.94 -19.73 15.36
N SER A 343 -34.45 -20.96 15.50
CA SER A 343 -33.20 -21.40 16.13
C SER A 343 -32.09 -21.66 15.12
N GLU A 344 -30.83 -21.38 15.45
CA GLU A 344 -29.66 -22.13 14.98
C GLU A 344 -28.46 -21.96 15.92
N ASN A 345 -27.63 -23.01 16.02
CA ASN A 345 -26.73 -23.30 17.14
C ASN A 345 -25.51 -22.35 17.25
N VAL A 346 -25.47 -21.52 18.29
CA VAL A 346 -24.26 -20.82 18.75
C VAL A 346 -23.78 -21.49 20.03
N TYR A 347 -22.63 -22.19 19.99
CA TYR A 347 -21.97 -22.68 21.20
C TYR A 347 -21.17 -21.54 21.83
N VAL A 348 -21.72 -20.94 22.90
CA VAL A 348 -20.97 -20.02 23.77
C VAL A 348 -20.00 -20.85 24.60
N VAL A 349 -18.69 -20.56 24.51
CA VAL A 349 -17.65 -21.31 25.26
C VAL A 349 -17.36 -20.59 26.58
N GLU A 350 -17.63 -21.27 27.70
CA GLU A 350 -17.19 -20.82 29.03
C GLU A 350 -15.65 -20.83 29.13
N ARG A 351 -15.12 -19.90 29.94
CA ARG A 351 -13.70 -19.58 30.16
C ARG A 351 -12.89 -20.77 30.72
N ASP A 352 -12.57 -21.73 29.86
CA ASP A 352 -11.88 -22.97 30.23
C ASP A 352 -10.42 -22.94 29.73
N PHE A 353 -9.54 -22.46 30.61
CA PHE A 353 -8.10 -22.39 30.40
C PHE A 353 -7.51 -23.74 29.98
N ASP A 354 -8.02 -24.84 30.53
CA ASP A 354 -7.52 -26.18 30.25
C ASP A 354 -7.90 -26.63 28.83
N LYS A 355 -9.10 -26.28 28.35
CA LYS A 355 -9.49 -26.55 26.95
C LYS A 355 -8.66 -25.76 25.94
N ILE A 356 -8.43 -24.46 26.18
CA ILE A 356 -7.60 -23.62 25.29
C ILE A 356 -6.17 -24.17 25.27
N THR A 357 -5.60 -24.44 26.44
CA THR A 357 -4.25 -25.00 26.56
C THR A 357 -4.13 -26.37 25.89
N ALA A 358 -5.12 -27.26 26.05
CA ALA A 358 -5.12 -28.58 25.40
C ALA A 358 -5.16 -28.45 23.87
N ARG A 359 -5.93 -27.50 23.34
CA ARG A 359 -5.98 -27.22 21.91
C ARG A 359 -4.65 -26.70 21.38
N LEU A 360 -4.03 -25.73 22.05
CA LEU A 360 -2.73 -25.18 21.64
C LEU A 360 -1.60 -26.23 21.75
N LYS A 361 -1.61 -27.09 22.78
CA LYS A 361 -0.69 -28.24 22.90
C LYS A 361 -0.83 -29.24 21.76
N LYS A 362 -2.04 -29.44 21.23
CA LYS A 362 -2.24 -30.31 20.06
C LYS A 362 -1.59 -29.72 18.80
N LEU A 363 -1.53 -28.40 18.69
CA LEU A 363 -0.93 -27.68 17.55
C LEU A 363 0.59 -27.49 17.69
N SER A 364 1.17 -27.72 18.86
CA SER A 364 2.61 -27.54 19.13
C SER A 364 3.48 -28.77 18.80
N TYR A 365 3.00 -29.72 17.98
CA TYR A 365 3.75 -30.93 17.63
C TYR A 365 5.08 -30.61 16.93
N GLY A 366 6.18 -31.22 17.40
CA GLY A 366 7.51 -30.99 16.84
C GLY A 366 8.09 -29.59 17.03
N LEU A 367 7.48 -28.75 17.88
CA LEU A 367 8.07 -27.49 18.36
C LEU A 367 8.84 -27.76 19.66
N SER A 368 9.83 -26.92 19.99
CA SER A 368 10.61 -27.05 21.22
C SER A 368 9.73 -26.83 22.45
N SER A 369 9.61 -27.85 23.31
CA SER A 369 8.90 -27.76 24.59
C SER A 369 9.56 -26.81 25.58
N ASP A 370 10.85 -26.53 25.40
CA ASP A 370 11.66 -25.74 26.32
C ASP A 370 11.58 -24.25 26.00
N HIS A 371 11.20 -23.90 24.77
CA HIS A 371 11.18 -22.51 24.28
C HIS A 371 9.80 -22.03 23.80
N CYS A 372 8.94 -22.94 23.33
CA CYS A 372 7.57 -22.65 22.94
C CYS A 372 6.61 -23.24 23.98
N ASP A 373 6.05 -22.40 24.85
CA ASP A 373 5.09 -22.81 25.89
C ASP A 373 3.65 -22.42 25.46
N PRO A 374 2.83 -23.39 25.02
CA PRO A 374 1.43 -23.14 24.69
C PRO A 374 0.61 -22.67 25.89
N GLY A 375 1.01 -23.02 27.12
CA GLY A 375 0.36 -22.56 28.35
C GLY A 375 0.52 -21.07 28.58
N LEU A 376 1.69 -20.52 28.27
CA LEU A 376 1.95 -19.07 28.34
C LEU A 376 1.08 -18.28 27.34
N VAL A 377 0.91 -18.82 26.12
CA VAL A 377 0.00 -18.24 25.12
C VAL A 377 -1.43 -18.27 25.63
N ALA A 378 -1.90 -19.42 26.15
CA ALA A 378 -3.23 -19.55 26.74
C ALA A 378 -3.46 -18.58 27.92
N GLN A 379 -2.44 -18.37 28.77
CA GLN A 379 -2.52 -17.44 29.90
C GLN A 379 -2.73 -16.00 29.41
N LYS A 380 -1.95 -15.57 28.40
CA LYS A 380 -2.09 -14.25 27.79
C LYS A 380 -3.44 -14.08 27.10
N VAL A 381 -3.91 -15.09 26.36
CA VAL A 381 -5.26 -15.08 25.75
C VAL A 381 -6.34 -14.91 26.82
N CYS A 382 -6.27 -15.67 27.92
CA CYS A 382 -7.23 -15.58 29.02
C CYS A 382 -7.14 -14.25 29.78
N ALA A 383 -5.97 -13.62 29.84
CA ALA A 383 -5.76 -12.32 30.47
C ALA A 383 -6.33 -11.15 29.64
N THR A 384 -6.30 -11.25 28.30
CA THR A 384 -6.89 -10.27 27.38
C THR A 384 -8.41 -10.43 27.21
N PHE A 385 -8.99 -11.53 27.70
CA PHE A 385 -10.42 -11.88 27.57
C PHE A 385 -11.33 -11.05 28.51
N CYS A 386 -12.02 -10.03 27.95
CA CYS A 386 -12.92 -9.12 28.70
C CYS A 386 -14.38 -9.00 28.17
N LYS A 387 -14.65 -9.44 26.93
CA LYS A 387 -16.00 -9.82 26.46
C LYS A 387 -16.02 -11.35 26.28
N GLU A 388 -17.20 -11.93 26.13
CA GLU A 388 -17.34 -13.25 25.49
C GLU A 388 -16.94 -13.17 24.00
N PHE A 389 -16.36 -14.25 23.47
CA PHE A 389 -15.85 -14.36 22.10
C PHE A 389 -16.42 -15.60 21.42
N THR A 390 -16.57 -15.57 20.10
CA THR A 390 -16.75 -16.80 19.33
C THR A 390 -15.44 -17.60 19.32
N THR A 391 -15.52 -18.91 19.04
CA THR A 391 -14.31 -19.75 18.89
C THR A 391 -13.35 -19.19 17.83
N ASP A 392 -13.88 -18.61 16.75
CA ASP A 392 -13.08 -18.08 15.65
C ASP A 392 -12.26 -16.86 16.07
N GLN A 393 -12.89 -15.92 16.78
CA GLN A 393 -12.22 -14.72 17.29
C GLN A 393 -11.19 -15.07 18.38
N LEU A 394 -11.46 -16.13 19.17
CA LEU A 394 -10.52 -16.62 20.17
C LEU A 394 -9.26 -17.22 19.51
N ASP A 395 -9.42 -17.98 18.42
CA ASP A 395 -8.29 -18.52 17.68
C ASP A 395 -7.51 -17.42 16.94
N GLU A 396 -8.17 -16.39 16.40
CA GLU A 396 -7.51 -15.20 15.83
C GLU A 396 -6.65 -14.49 16.88
N LEU A 397 -7.22 -14.21 18.06
CA LEU A 397 -6.47 -13.60 19.17
C LEU A 397 -5.30 -14.47 19.63
N ALA A 398 -5.48 -15.79 19.70
CA ALA A 398 -4.41 -16.72 20.06
C ALA A 398 -3.30 -16.76 19.01
N ALA A 399 -3.64 -16.67 17.73
CA ALA A 399 -2.66 -16.56 16.65
C ALA A 399 -1.87 -15.24 16.73
N ASP A 400 -2.53 -14.11 16.98
CA ASP A 400 -1.89 -12.80 17.13
C ASP A 400 -0.93 -12.75 18.33
N ILE A 401 -1.36 -13.27 19.49
CA ILE A 401 -0.51 -13.33 20.69
C ILE A 401 0.71 -14.23 20.45
N ALA A 402 0.52 -15.39 19.80
CA ALA A 402 1.64 -16.24 19.40
C ALA A 402 2.57 -15.52 18.40
N ALA A 403 2.02 -14.78 17.42
CA ALA A 403 2.81 -14.02 16.46
C ALA A 403 3.65 -12.93 17.15
N ALA A 404 3.08 -12.20 18.11
CA ALA A 404 3.81 -11.21 18.92
C ALA A 404 4.95 -11.84 19.75
N MET A 405 4.83 -13.12 20.10
CA MET A 405 5.86 -13.87 20.83
C MET A 405 6.97 -14.44 19.93
N THR A 406 6.91 -14.23 18.61
CA THR A 406 7.98 -14.62 17.66
C THR A 406 9.33 -14.02 18.02
N CYS A 407 9.34 -12.82 18.62
CA CYS A 407 10.57 -12.18 19.12
C CYS A 407 11.29 -13.01 20.21
N SER A 408 10.58 -13.88 20.92
CA SER A 408 11.17 -14.72 21.97
C SER A 408 11.76 -16.00 21.38
N HIS A 409 11.07 -16.65 20.44
CA HIS A 409 11.53 -17.86 19.76
C HIS A 409 10.82 -18.04 18.41
N PRO A 410 11.50 -18.50 17.34
CA PRO A 410 10.90 -18.63 16.00
C PRO A 410 9.74 -19.65 15.96
N ASP A 411 9.73 -20.64 16.85
CA ASP A 411 8.63 -21.63 16.93
C ASP A 411 7.27 -21.00 17.24
N TYR A 412 7.22 -19.84 17.91
CA TYR A 412 5.95 -19.14 18.14
C TYR A 412 5.32 -18.64 16.83
N ALA A 413 6.11 -18.27 15.82
CA ALA A 413 5.57 -17.96 14.49
C ALA A 413 4.95 -19.20 13.83
N SER A 414 5.59 -20.36 14.00
CA SER A 414 5.04 -21.64 13.53
C SER A 414 3.75 -22.00 14.26
N LEU A 415 3.69 -21.79 15.58
CA LEU A 415 2.48 -22.00 16.38
C LEU A 415 1.36 -21.04 15.94
N ALA A 416 1.65 -19.75 15.77
CA ALA A 416 0.71 -18.74 15.29
C ALA A 416 0.10 -19.13 13.94
N ALA A 417 0.95 -19.51 12.97
CA ALA A 417 0.50 -19.96 11.66
C ALA A 417 -0.39 -21.22 11.75
N ARG A 418 -0.04 -22.18 12.62
CA ARG A 418 -0.85 -23.39 12.83
C ARG A 418 -2.20 -23.09 13.48
N ILE A 419 -2.27 -22.14 14.41
CA ILE A 419 -3.54 -21.69 15.00
C ILE A 419 -4.42 -21.05 13.93
N ALA A 420 -3.87 -20.10 13.17
CA ALA A 420 -4.61 -19.43 12.08
C ALA A 420 -5.09 -20.41 11.01
N VAL A 421 -4.26 -21.38 10.60
CA VAL A 421 -4.65 -22.44 9.66
C VAL A 421 -5.70 -23.38 10.25
N SER A 422 -5.58 -23.74 11.53
CA SER A 422 -6.59 -24.55 12.21
C SER A 422 -7.94 -23.84 12.28
N ASN A 423 -7.92 -22.52 12.53
CA ASN A 423 -9.13 -21.69 12.52
C ASN A 423 -9.75 -21.60 11.12
N LEU A 424 -8.92 -21.37 10.10
CA LEU A 424 -9.35 -21.39 8.71
C LEU A 424 -9.99 -22.74 8.35
N HIS A 425 -9.42 -23.85 8.80
CA HIS A 425 -9.98 -25.17 8.57
C HIS A 425 -11.34 -25.36 9.26
N GLN A 426 -11.55 -24.82 10.47
CA GLN A 426 -12.87 -24.87 11.11
C GLN A 426 -13.93 -24.08 10.34
N ASN A 427 -13.52 -23.01 9.65
CA ASN A 427 -14.39 -22.09 8.95
C ASN A 427 -14.59 -22.38 7.45
N THR A 428 -13.96 -23.43 6.94
CA THR A 428 -14.00 -23.80 5.51
C THR A 428 -14.31 -25.28 5.35
N LYS A 429 -14.91 -25.66 4.23
CA LYS A 429 -15.20 -27.07 3.93
C LYS A 429 -13.90 -27.85 3.70
N GLU A 430 -13.85 -29.10 4.17
CA GLU A 430 -12.71 -30.02 3.93
C GLU A 430 -12.67 -30.48 2.48
N SER A 431 -13.85 -30.77 1.92
CA SER A 431 -13.98 -31.09 0.52
C SER A 431 -13.91 -29.81 -0.29
N PHE A 432 -12.74 -29.56 -0.85
CA PHE A 432 -12.66 -29.55 -2.29
C PHE A 432 -13.95 -29.25 -3.08
N SER A 433 -14.68 -30.30 -3.48
CA SER A 433 -15.66 -30.22 -4.57
C SER A 433 -16.80 -29.33 -4.20
N GLU A 434 -17.12 -29.36 -2.90
CA GLU A 434 -18.19 -28.58 -2.32
C GLU A 434 -17.84 -27.10 -2.31
N THR A 435 -16.60 -26.72 -1.97
CA THR A 435 -16.15 -25.31 -2.06
C THR A 435 -16.21 -24.79 -3.50
N VAL A 436 -15.77 -25.59 -4.49
CA VAL A 436 -15.82 -25.21 -5.92
C VAL A 436 -17.26 -25.08 -6.40
N HIS A 437 -18.14 -25.98 -5.96
CA HIS A 437 -19.56 -25.92 -6.28
C HIS A 437 -20.20 -24.63 -5.74
N ASP A 438 -19.90 -24.25 -4.50
CA ASP A 438 -20.38 -22.99 -3.92
C ASP A 438 -19.85 -21.77 -4.71
N MET A 439 -18.60 -21.81 -5.16
CA MET A 439 -17.99 -20.74 -5.94
C MET A 439 -18.57 -20.56 -7.33
N PHE A 440 -18.89 -21.67 -8.01
CA PHE A 440 -19.49 -21.63 -9.35
C PHE A 440 -20.94 -21.15 -9.28
N ASN A 441 -21.69 -21.58 -8.26
CA ASN A 441 -23.07 -21.18 -8.05
C ASN A 441 -23.22 -19.86 -7.27
N ASN A 442 -22.14 -19.10 -7.09
CA ASN A 442 -22.16 -17.84 -6.37
C ASN A 442 -23.08 -16.81 -7.06
N ILE A 443 -23.93 -16.17 -6.27
CA ILE A 443 -24.85 -15.11 -6.71
C ILE A 443 -24.44 -13.83 -5.98
N ASN A 444 -24.33 -12.73 -6.71
CA ASN A 444 -24.07 -11.43 -6.10
C ASN A 444 -25.32 -10.95 -5.37
N GLU A 445 -25.24 -10.76 -4.05
CA GLU A 445 -26.40 -10.37 -3.22
C GLU A 445 -27.01 -9.02 -3.59
N ARG A 446 -26.22 -8.09 -4.14
CA ARG A 446 -26.71 -6.75 -4.49
C ARG A 446 -27.42 -6.72 -5.84
N SER A 447 -26.97 -7.51 -6.81
CA SER A 447 -27.54 -7.52 -8.16
C SER A 447 -28.47 -8.70 -8.43
N GLY A 448 -28.46 -9.74 -7.59
CA GLY A 448 -29.21 -10.99 -7.80
C GLY A 448 -28.75 -11.80 -9.02
N LEU A 449 -27.66 -11.37 -9.69
CA LEU A 449 -27.12 -12.02 -10.88
C LEU A 449 -26.08 -13.08 -10.49
N GLN A 450 -26.00 -14.13 -11.32
CA GLN A 450 -24.98 -15.15 -11.19
C GLN A 450 -23.59 -14.52 -11.37
N ALA A 451 -22.75 -14.64 -10.35
CA ALA A 451 -21.41 -14.08 -10.28
C ALA A 451 -20.43 -15.22 -9.97
N SER A 452 -20.41 -16.21 -10.88
CA SER A 452 -19.51 -17.36 -10.77
C SER A 452 -18.07 -16.89 -10.63
N LEU A 453 -17.39 -17.38 -9.60
CA LEU A 453 -15.98 -17.09 -9.39
C LEU A 453 -15.07 -18.07 -10.17
N LEU A 454 -15.64 -19.07 -10.83
CA LEU A 454 -14.95 -20.13 -11.58
C LEU A 454 -15.43 -20.20 -13.03
N ASP A 455 -14.51 -20.48 -13.95
CA ASP A 455 -14.85 -20.72 -15.35
C ASP A 455 -15.69 -22.00 -15.52
N TYR A 456 -16.50 -22.10 -16.58
CA TYR A 456 -17.34 -23.28 -16.83
C TYR A 456 -16.54 -24.53 -17.22
N ASP A 457 -15.50 -24.38 -18.04
CA ASP A 457 -14.64 -25.49 -18.46
C ASP A 457 -13.81 -25.97 -17.26
N VAL A 458 -13.37 -25.02 -16.44
CA VAL A 458 -12.75 -25.29 -15.14
C VAL A 458 -13.78 -25.94 -14.21
N PHE A 459 -15.03 -25.52 -14.12
CA PHE A 459 -16.05 -26.17 -13.27
C PHE A 459 -16.34 -27.62 -13.69
N LEU A 460 -16.38 -27.91 -14.99
CA LEU A 460 -16.52 -29.28 -15.52
C LEU A 460 -15.32 -30.18 -15.17
N ILE A 461 -14.11 -29.64 -15.25
CA ILE A 461 -12.86 -30.33 -14.84
C ILE A 461 -12.76 -30.44 -13.32
N VAL A 462 -13.14 -29.37 -12.63
CA VAL A 462 -12.95 -29.12 -11.19
C VAL A 462 -14.10 -29.75 -10.37
N GLU A 463 -14.69 -30.81 -10.94
CA GLU A 463 -14.80 -32.12 -10.25
C GLU A 463 -13.46 -32.59 -9.64
N LYS A 464 -12.35 -31.88 -9.89
CA LYS A 464 -11.08 -31.88 -9.14
C LYS A 464 -10.51 -30.45 -8.94
N ARG A 465 -10.68 -29.84 -7.76
CA ARG A 465 -10.01 -28.74 -6.96
C ARG A 465 -9.41 -27.35 -7.40
N LEU A 466 -10.16 -26.24 -7.11
CA LEU A 466 -9.96 -25.16 -6.06
C LEU A 466 -8.94 -23.97 -6.13
N TYR A 467 -9.17 -22.82 -5.44
CA TYR A 467 -8.14 -21.78 -5.09
C TYR A 467 -8.15 -21.22 -3.62
N LEU A 468 -8.27 -19.89 -3.37
CA LEU A 468 -8.45 -19.24 -2.04
C LEU A 468 -9.48 -18.06 -2.02
N MET A 469 -10.49 -18.05 -2.89
CA MET A 469 -11.35 -16.86 -3.04
C MET A 469 -12.29 -16.62 -1.84
N LYS A 470 -13.06 -15.53 -1.89
CA LYS A 470 -14.04 -15.16 -0.85
C LYS A 470 -15.45 -15.13 -1.43
N ILE A 471 -16.42 -15.71 -0.73
CA ILE A 471 -17.84 -15.50 -0.98
C ILE A 471 -18.33 -14.57 0.13
N GLN A 472 -18.90 -13.42 -0.25
CA GLN A 472 -19.45 -12.43 0.71
C GLN A 472 -18.44 -11.99 1.79
N GLY A 473 -17.16 -11.86 1.42
CA GLY A 473 -16.09 -11.46 2.35
C GLY A 473 -15.51 -12.61 3.21
N LYS A 474 -16.15 -13.78 3.24
CA LYS A 474 -15.65 -14.98 3.94
C LYS A 474 -14.73 -15.81 3.03
N VAL A 475 -13.55 -16.17 3.53
CA VAL A 475 -12.62 -17.08 2.84
C VAL A 475 -13.23 -18.47 2.79
N VAL A 476 -13.30 -19.05 1.60
CA VAL A 476 -14.01 -20.33 1.39
C VAL A 476 -13.09 -21.51 1.13
N GLU A 477 -11.77 -21.33 1.17
CA GLU A 477 -10.83 -22.39 0.85
C GLU A 477 -9.58 -22.41 1.77
N ARG A 478 -8.78 -23.47 1.68
CA ARG A 478 -7.61 -23.75 2.54
C ARG A 478 -6.37 -23.89 1.66
N PRO A 479 -5.21 -23.26 1.89
CA PRO A 479 -4.10 -23.07 0.92
C PRO A 479 -3.68 -24.21 -0.04
N GLN A 480 -3.99 -25.47 0.21
CA GLN A 480 -3.80 -26.54 -0.78
C GLN A 480 -4.80 -26.45 -1.94
N HIS A 481 -5.98 -25.92 -1.64
CA HIS A 481 -7.01 -25.52 -2.56
C HIS A 481 -6.38 -24.56 -3.58
N MET A 482 -5.77 -23.47 -3.09
CA MET A 482 -4.93 -22.46 -3.78
C MET A 482 -4.15 -23.08 -4.94
N LEU A 483 -3.27 -24.00 -4.59
CA LEU A 483 -2.23 -24.47 -5.49
C LEU A 483 -2.80 -25.40 -6.56
N MET A 484 -3.93 -26.05 -6.29
CA MET A 484 -4.46 -27.04 -7.22
C MET A 484 -5.21 -26.43 -8.42
N ARG A 485 -5.87 -25.27 -8.36
CA ARG A 485 -6.38 -24.57 -9.58
C ARG A 485 -5.38 -23.59 -10.18
N VAL A 486 -4.24 -23.31 -9.54
CA VAL A 486 -3.10 -22.87 -10.36
C VAL A 486 -2.69 -24.02 -11.25
N ALA A 487 -2.45 -25.19 -10.67
CA ALA A 487 -1.99 -26.34 -11.43
C ALA A 487 -3.00 -26.72 -12.53
N LEU A 488 -4.28 -26.89 -12.18
CA LEU A 488 -5.30 -27.24 -13.16
C LEU A 488 -5.68 -26.09 -14.08
N GLY A 489 -5.61 -24.85 -13.61
CA GLY A 489 -5.79 -23.67 -14.46
C GLY A 489 -4.72 -23.62 -15.55
N ILE A 490 -3.47 -23.99 -15.24
CA ILE A 490 -2.35 -24.00 -16.19
C ILE A 490 -2.41 -25.23 -17.12
N HIS A 491 -2.65 -26.40 -16.56
CA HIS A 491 -2.50 -27.67 -17.26
C HIS A 491 -3.78 -28.22 -17.88
N THR A 492 -4.93 -27.68 -17.49
CA THR A 492 -6.27 -28.07 -17.95
C THR A 492 -6.48 -29.59 -17.93
N ASP A 493 -6.37 -30.25 -19.08
CA ASP A 493 -6.62 -31.69 -19.26
C ASP A 493 -5.40 -32.57 -18.87
N ASP A 494 -4.21 -31.98 -18.74
CA ASP A 494 -2.96 -32.68 -18.39
C ASP A 494 -2.83 -32.85 -16.86
N ILE A 495 -3.60 -33.80 -16.34
CA ILE A 495 -3.72 -34.04 -14.89
C ILE A 495 -2.41 -34.53 -14.27
N GLU A 496 -1.58 -35.27 -15.00
CA GLU A 496 -0.29 -35.77 -14.47
C GLU A 496 0.66 -34.60 -14.21
N SER A 497 0.80 -33.68 -15.18
CA SER A 497 1.59 -32.45 -14.97
C SER A 497 0.98 -31.56 -13.89
N ALA A 498 -0.35 -31.45 -13.83
CA ALA A 498 -1.02 -30.69 -12.77
C ALA A 498 -0.68 -31.20 -11.37
N ILE A 499 -0.66 -32.53 -11.18
CA ILE A 499 -0.29 -33.12 -9.90
C ILE A 499 1.18 -32.87 -9.57
N GLU A 500 2.09 -32.97 -10.55
CA GLU A 500 3.52 -32.68 -10.35
C GLU A 500 3.74 -31.21 -9.94
N THR A 501 3.15 -30.27 -10.68
CA THR A 501 3.23 -28.83 -10.38
C THR A 501 2.61 -28.50 -9.02
N TYR A 502 1.46 -29.09 -8.68
CA TYR A 502 0.86 -28.97 -7.35
C TYR A 502 1.80 -29.45 -6.25
N HIS A 503 2.43 -30.62 -6.42
CA HIS A 503 3.35 -31.15 -5.42
C HIS A 503 4.58 -30.25 -5.25
N LEU A 504 5.13 -29.73 -6.34
CA LEU A 504 6.30 -28.86 -6.27
C LEU A 504 5.96 -27.51 -5.62
N MET A 505 4.81 -26.91 -5.94
CA MET A 505 4.35 -25.67 -5.32
C MET A 505 3.99 -25.85 -3.84
N SER A 506 3.25 -26.92 -3.50
CA SER A 506 2.84 -27.19 -2.10
C SER A 506 4.02 -27.50 -1.19
N GLN A 507 5.08 -28.11 -1.74
CA GLN A 507 6.36 -28.32 -1.06
C GLN A 507 7.30 -27.10 -1.14
N ARG A 508 6.85 -25.98 -1.71
CA ARG A 508 7.54 -24.69 -1.78
C ARG A 508 8.86 -24.72 -2.56
N TRP A 509 8.94 -25.50 -3.64
CA TRP A 509 10.10 -25.48 -4.55
C TRP A 509 10.10 -24.23 -5.43
N PHE A 510 8.93 -23.77 -5.85
CA PHE A 510 8.74 -22.54 -6.61
C PHE A 510 7.31 -22.00 -6.39
N THR A 511 7.05 -20.81 -6.90
CA THR A 511 5.69 -20.24 -6.99
C THR A 511 5.56 -19.39 -8.25
N HIS A 512 4.37 -19.42 -8.86
CA HIS A 512 4.01 -18.47 -9.90
C HIS A 512 3.80 -17.07 -9.33
N ALA A 513 3.80 -16.06 -10.21
CA ALA A 513 3.53 -14.68 -9.86
C ALA A 513 2.09 -14.46 -9.34
N SER A 514 1.87 -13.36 -8.63
CA SER A 514 0.58 -13.05 -8.00
C SER A 514 -0.62 -13.07 -8.96
N PRO A 515 -0.55 -12.54 -10.21
CA PRO A 515 -1.69 -12.61 -11.13
C PRO A 515 -2.09 -14.05 -11.48
N THR A 516 -1.09 -14.92 -11.68
CA THR A 516 -1.33 -16.35 -11.90
C THR A 516 -1.99 -16.98 -10.68
N LEU A 517 -1.49 -16.71 -9.47
CA LEU A 517 -2.10 -17.22 -8.23
C LEU A 517 -3.54 -16.68 -8.05
N CYS A 518 -3.82 -15.43 -8.39
CA CYS A 518 -5.16 -14.87 -8.17
C CYS A 518 -6.18 -15.34 -9.21
N ASN A 519 -5.77 -15.51 -10.47
CA ASN A 519 -6.69 -15.60 -11.60
C ASN A 519 -6.70 -16.97 -12.31
N ALA A 520 -5.74 -17.86 -12.06
CA ALA A 520 -5.73 -19.18 -12.70
C ALA A 520 -7.02 -19.96 -12.42
N GLY A 521 -7.65 -20.47 -13.48
CA GLY A 521 -8.94 -21.17 -13.45
C GLY A 521 -10.17 -20.33 -13.08
N THR A 522 -10.08 -19.00 -13.10
CA THR A 522 -11.25 -18.09 -13.05
C THR A 522 -11.83 -17.88 -14.46
N PRO A 523 -13.06 -17.32 -14.63
CA PRO A 523 -13.71 -17.13 -15.95
C PRO A 523 -12.92 -16.31 -16.98
N ARG A 524 -12.06 -15.40 -16.52
CA ARG A 524 -11.19 -14.58 -17.38
C ARG A 524 -9.78 -14.61 -16.79
N PRO A 525 -9.03 -15.70 -17.03
CA PRO A 525 -7.75 -15.93 -16.37
C PRO A 525 -6.66 -15.03 -16.97
N GLN A 526 -6.52 -13.81 -16.46
CA GLN A 526 -5.37 -12.96 -16.78
C GLN A 526 -4.21 -13.33 -15.85
N LEU A 527 -3.20 -14.01 -16.38
CA LEU A 527 -2.12 -14.67 -15.63
C LEU A 527 -0.79 -13.92 -15.72
N SER A 528 -0.63 -13.05 -16.71
CA SER A 528 0.61 -12.31 -16.99
C SER A 528 0.79 -11.11 -16.04
N SER A 529 2.02 -10.80 -15.68
CA SER A 529 2.30 -9.73 -14.68
C SER A 529 2.70 -8.41 -15.30
N CYS A 530 3.45 -8.44 -16.39
CA CYS A 530 4.13 -7.27 -16.93
C CYS A 530 3.74 -7.05 -18.39
N PHE A 531 3.46 -5.79 -18.74
CA PHE A 531 3.12 -5.35 -20.08
C PHE A 531 4.02 -4.19 -20.51
N LEU A 532 4.54 -4.23 -21.73
CA LEU A 532 5.36 -3.17 -22.30
C LEU A 532 4.64 -2.56 -23.50
N ILE A 533 4.28 -1.30 -23.40
CA ILE A 533 3.53 -0.56 -24.40
C ILE A 533 4.45 0.44 -25.07
N CYS A 534 4.50 0.39 -26.40
CA CYS A 534 5.10 1.44 -27.19
C CYS A 534 4.01 2.47 -27.52
N MET A 535 4.24 3.74 -27.17
CA MET A 535 3.29 4.79 -27.54
C MET A 535 3.16 4.84 -29.06
N LYS A 536 1.91 4.84 -29.53
CA LYS A 536 1.56 4.98 -30.94
C LYS A 536 1.94 6.38 -31.45
N ASP A 537 1.77 6.63 -32.74
CA ASP A 537 2.21 7.87 -33.40
C ASP A 537 1.65 9.15 -32.73
N ASP A 538 2.21 10.31 -33.10
CA ASP A 538 1.90 11.63 -32.55
C ASP A 538 0.54 12.20 -33.01
N SER A 539 -0.48 11.35 -33.10
CA SER A 539 -1.86 11.80 -33.29
C SER A 539 -2.62 11.76 -31.96
N PHE A 540 -3.58 12.66 -31.79
CA PHE A 540 -4.43 12.68 -30.60
C PHE A 540 -5.17 11.34 -30.44
N GLU A 541 -5.59 10.71 -31.54
CA GLU A 541 -6.27 9.41 -31.54
C GLU A 541 -5.33 8.31 -31.02
N ASP A 542 -4.09 8.28 -31.51
CA ASP A 542 -3.08 7.29 -31.17
C ASP A 542 -2.64 7.36 -29.70
N ILE A 543 -2.51 8.59 -29.17
CA ILE A 543 -2.25 8.84 -27.75
C ILE A 543 -3.40 8.29 -26.90
N TYR A 544 -4.66 8.57 -27.27
CA TYR A 544 -5.82 8.09 -26.53
C TYR A 544 -6.02 6.57 -26.65
N GLU A 545 -5.66 5.96 -27.77
CA GLU A 545 -5.67 4.50 -27.90
C GLU A 545 -4.60 3.87 -27.00
N THR A 546 -3.40 4.48 -26.90
CA THR A 546 -2.36 4.04 -25.94
C THR A 546 -2.86 4.14 -24.49
N LEU A 547 -3.52 5.25 -24.14
CA LEU A 547 -4.14 5.44 -22.82
C LEU A 547 -5.22 4.40 -22.53
N LYS A 548 -6.07 4.09 -23.52
CA LYS A 548 -7.10 3.06 -23.42
C LYS A 548 -6.49 1.69 -23.18
N GLU A 549 -5.43 1.32 -23.91
CA GLU A 549 -4.70 0.07 -23.65
C GLU A 549 -4.16 0.01 -22.22
N CYS A 550 -3.58 1.12 -21.72
CA CYS A 550 -3.11 1.21 -20.34
C CYS A 550 -4.23 0.96 -19.32
N VAL A 551 -5.40 1.57 -19.52
CA VAL A 551 -6.57 1.39 -18.64
C VAL A 551 -7.05 -0.06 -18.63
N VAL A 552 -7.19 -0.69 -19.80
CA VAL A 552 -7.73 -2.06 -19.91
C VAL A 552 -6.77 -3.08 -19.29
N ILE A 553 -5.46 -2.91 -19.52
CA ILE A 553 -4.43 -3.75 -18.91
C ILE A 553 -4.40 -3.56 -17.38
N SER A 554 -4.41 -2.31 -16.91
CA SER A 554 -4.37 -2.00 -15.48
C SER A 554 -5.62 -2.51 -14.76
N ASN A 555 -6.79 -2.42 -15.38
CA ASN A 555 -8.05 -2.96 -14.85
C ASN A 555 -8.01 -4.50 -14.70
N SER A 556 -7.15 -5.16 -15.47
CA SER A 556 -6.94 -6.61 -15.37
C SER A 556 -5.88 -6.99 -14.34
N GLY A 557 -5.22 -6.02 -13.69
CA GLY A 557 -4.18 -6.24 -12.68
C GLY A 557 -2.75 -6.31 -13.24
N GLY A 558 -2.53 -5.88 -14.49
CA GLY A 558 -1.21 -5.85 -15.12
C GLY A 558 -0.40 -4.61 -14.76
N SER A 559 0.92 -4.79 -14.55
CA SER A 559 1.89 -3.69 -14.40
C SER A 559 2.40 -3.23 -15.76
N ILE A 560 2.61 -1.93 -15.96
CA ILE A 560 2.85 -1.36 -17.29
C ILE A 560 4.17 -0.59 -17.34
N GLY A 561 4.98 -0.85 -18.36
CA GLY A 561 6.05 0.02 -18.82
C GLY A 561 5.67 0.69 -20.15
N VAL A 562 5.75 2.01 -20.23
CA VAL A 562 5.35 2.79 -21.42
C VAL A 562 6.55 3.52 -21.99
N SER A 563 6.90 3.31 -23.26
CA SER A 563 7.90 4.13 -23.95
C SER A 563 7.28 5.36 -24.58
N VAL A 564 7.76 6.56 -24.23
CA VAL A 564 7.21 7.84 -24.72
C VAL A 564 8.22 8.64 -25.55
N HIS A 565 9.25 7.98 -26.09
CA HIS A 565 10.32 8.61 -26.90
C HIS A 565 9.81 9.35 -28.13
N ASN A 566 8.68 8.91 -28.68
CA ASN A 566 8.07 9.46 -29.88
C ASN A 566 7.12 10.63 -29.59
N ALA A 567 6.94 11.01 -28.33
CA ALA A 567 6.06 12.12 -27.96
C ALA A 567 6.64 13.47 -28.43
N PRO A 568 5.81 14.38 -28.94
CA PRO A 568 6.29 15.66 -29.44
C PRO A 568 6.82 16.51 -28.30
N ALA A 569 8.03 17.05 -28.47
CA ALA A 569 8.58 18.00 -27.53
C ALA A 569 7.78 19.31 -27.48
N THR A 570 7.94 20.07 -26.40
CA THR A 570 7.32 21.40 -26.25
C THR A 570 7.68 22.33 -27.42
N GLY A 571 6.69 23.09 -27.89
CA GLY A 571 6.86 24.04 -28.98
C GLY A 571 7.03 23.41 -30.37
N SER A 572 6.77 22.11 -30.52
CA SER A 572 6.77 21.44 -31.84
C SER A 572 5.49 21.73 -32.59
N TYR A 573 5.59 21.89 -33.91
CA TYR A 573 4.43 22.20 -34.75
C TYR A 573 3.49 21.01 -34.90
N ILE A 574 2.19 21.21 -34.63
CA ILE A 574 1.15 20.19 -34.83
C ILE A 574 0.46 20.44 -36.17
N CYS A 575 0.68 19.52 -37.12
CA CYS A 575 0.06 19.60 -38.44
C CYS A 575 -1.46 19.37 -38.34
N GLY A 576 -2.26 20.26 -38.94
CA GLY A 576 -3.72 20.19 -38.98
C GLY A 576 -4.43 21.20 -38.06
N THR A 577 -3.95 21.42 -36.84
CA THR A 577 -4.52 22.41 -35.91
C THR A 577 -3.81 23.77 -35.95
N ASN A 578 -2.66 23.85 -36.64
CA ASN A 578 -1.79 25.04 -36.69
C ASN A 578 -1.36 25.54 -35.29
N GLY A 579 -1.35 24.63 -34.30
CA GLY A 579 -0.94 24.87 -32.93
C GLY A 579 0.48 24.38 -32.63
N MET A 580 0.95 24.68 -31.42
CA MET A 580 2.21 24.16 -30.88
C MET A 580 1.93 23.10 -29.81
N SER A 581 2.78 22.07 -29.74
CA SER A 581 2.71 21.04 -28.70
C SER A 581 3.05 21.60 -27.32
N ASN A 582 2.29 21.14 -26.31
CA ASN A 582 2.52 21.43 -24.88
C ASN A 582 3.55 20.49 -24.24
N GLY A 583 4.17 19.59 -25.02
CA GLY A 583 5.24 18.71 -24.58
C GLY A 583 4.80 17.49 -23.78
N ILE A 584 5.80 16.73 -23.32
CA ILE A 584 5.61 15.47 -22.58
C ILE A 584 4.94 15.70 -21.22
N ALA A 585 5.18 16.83 -20.56
CA ALA A 585 4.69 17.08 -19.21
C ALA A 585 3.15 16.94 -19.10
N GLN A 586 2.39 17.48 -20.05
CA GLN A 586 0.93 17.37 -20.02
C GLN A 586 0.43 15.97 -20.35
N LEU A 587 1.09 15.28 -21.29
CA LEU A 587 0.78 13.88 -21.61
C LEU A 587 0.96 12.99 -20.38
N LEU A 588 2.08 13.15 -19.66
CA LEU A 588 2.36 12.35 -18.46
C LEU A 588 1.41 12.68 -17.31
N ARG A 589 0.85 13.89 -17.24
CA ARG A 589 -0.22 14.19 -16.27
C ARG A 589 -1.51 13.45 -16.56
N VAL A 590 -1.87 13.29 -17.84
CA VAL A 590 -3.02 12.46 -18.21
C VAL A 590 -2.76 11.01 -17.81
N LEU A 591 -1.58 10.46 -18.14
CA LEU A 591 -1.17 9.13 -17.69
C LEU A 591 -1.17 8.99 -16.16
N ASN A 592 -0.73 10.02 -15.43
CA ASN A 592 -0.75 10.05 -13.97
C ASN A 592 -2.18 9.96 -13.43
N ASN A 593 -3.10 10.77 -13.96
CA ASN A 593 -4.49 10.75 -13.54
C ASN A 593 -5.17 9.43 -13.90
N THR A 594 -4.79 8.82 -15.03
CA THR A 594 -5.23 7.48 -15.40
C THR A 594 -4.70 6.42 -14.43
N ALA A 595 -3.43 6.48 -14.06
CA ALA A 595 -2.84 5.60 -13.07
C ALA A 595 -3.56 5.76 -11.72
N HIS A 596 -3.73 7.01 -11.28
CA HIS A 596 -4.44 7.36 -10.06
C HIS A 596 -5.86 6.79 -10.05
N TYR A 597 -6.65 7.02 -11.11
CA TYR A 597 -7.99 6.47 -11.26
C TYR A 597 -7.99 4.93 -11.20
N ALA A 598 -7.04 4.27 -11.86
CA ALA A 598 -6.90 2.82 -11.83
C ALA A 598 -6.56 2.27 -10.43
N ARG A 599 -6.04 3.10 -9.50
CA ARG A 599 -5.87 2.73 -8.09
C ARG A 599 -7.17 2.84 -7.27
N TYR A 600 -8.06 3.78 -7.62
CA TYR A 600 -9.32 4.04 -6.90
C TYR A 600 -10.45 3.08 -7.25
N VAL A 601 -10.41 2.47 -8.43
CA VAL A 601 -11.31 1.37 -8.78
C VAL A 601 -10.85 0.16 -7.95
N ASP A 602 -11.31 0.10 -6.71
CA ASP A 602 -11.08 -0.98 -5.76
C ASP A 602 -11.51 -2.30 -6.43
N GLN A 603 -10.52 -3.09 -6.86
CA GLN A 603 -10.70 -4.30 -7.67
C GLN A 603 -11.39 -5.45 -6.91
N GLY A 604 -11.86 -5.20 -5.69
CA GLY A 604 -12.53 -6.19 -4.85
C GLY A 604 -11.56 -7.25 -4.35
N GLY A 605 -11.29 -7.22 -3.05
CA GLY A 605 -10.62 -8.31 -2.32
C GLY A 605 -9.10 -8.19 -2.11
N GLY A 606 -8.44 -7.18 -2.69
CA GLY A 606 -7.01 -6.89 -2.44
C GLY A 606 -6.04 -7.32 -3.55
N LYS A 607 -6.32 -6.98 -4.82
CA LYS A 607 -5.32 -7.01 -5.90
C LYS A 607 -4.38 -5.78 -5.81
N PRO A 608 -3.13 -5.86 -6.32
CA PRO A 608 -2.24 -4.72 -6.38
C PRO A 608 -2.76 -3.63 -7.34
N SER A 609 -2.58 -2.37 -6.93
CA SER A 609 -3.07 -1.19 -7.65
C SER A 609 -2.24 -0.89 -8.90
N GLY A 610 -2.87 -0.29 -9.93
CA GLY A 610 -2.22 0.04 -11.20
C GLY A 610 -1.00 0.95 -11.00
N ALA A 611 0.16 0.52 -11.49
CA ALA A 611 1.42 1.26 -11.45
C ALA A 611 2.09 1.27 -12.82
N PHE A 612 2.49 2.46 -13.29
CA PHE A 612 3.07 2.67 -14.62
C PHE A 612 4.50 3.20 -14.49
N ALA A 613 5.45 2.61 -15.22
CA ALA A 613 6.77 3.16 -15.45
C ALA A 613 6.85 3.81 -16.82
N VAL A 614 7.35 5.04 -16.89
CA VAL A 614 7.49 5.80 -18.14
C VAL A 614 8.96 5.85 -18.53
N TYR A 615 9.27 5.41 -19.75
CA TYR A 615 10.62 5.36 -20.30
C TYR A 615 10.86 6.51 -21.27
N LEU A 616 11.94 7.26 -21.05
CA LEU A 616 12.39 8.35 -21.94
C LEU A 616 13.90 8.25 -22.22
N GLU A 617 14.31 8.51 -23.47
CA GLU A 617 15.73 8.63 -23.84
C GLU A 617 16.26 10.05 -23.52
N PRO A 618 17.52 10.18 -23.04
CA PRO A 618 18.06 11.46 -22.54
C PRO A 618 18.33 12.51 -23.63
N TRP A 619 18.17 12.20 -24.92
CA TRP A 619 18.25 13.18 -26.01
C TRP A 619 16.94 13.93 -26.25
N HIS A 620 15.84 13.54 -25.60
CA HIS A 620 14.56 14.19 -25.80
C HIS A 620 14.58 15.65 -25.32
N ALA A 621 14.01 16.58 -26.09
CA ALA A 621 14.05 18.02 -25.76
C ALA A 621 13.38 18.40 -24.43
N ASP A 622 12.37 17.65 -23.99
CA ASP A 622 11.69 17.85 -22.70
C ASP A 622 12.33 17.06 -21.53
N ILE A 623 13.58 16.59 -21.66
CA ILE A 623 14.22 15.76 -20.62
C ILE A 623 14.30 16.45 -19.24
N TYR A 624 14.51 17.76 -19.18
CA TYR A 624 14.56 18.50 -17.92
C TYR A 624 13.18 18.54 -17.24
N ASP A 625 12.11 18.79 -17.99
CA ASP A 625 10.74 18.76 -17.46
C ASP A 625 10.38 17.36 -16.98
N TYR A 626 10.83 16.32 -17.69
CA TYR A 626 10.66 14.93 -17.31
C TYR A 626 11.30 14.61 -15.94
N LEU A 627 12.51 15.10 -15.67
CA LEU A 627 13.22 14.90 -14.40
C LEU A 627 12.57 15.63 -13.21
N GLU A 628 11.79 16.67 -13.48
CA GLU A 628 11.08 17.48 -12.49
C GLU A 628 9.73 16.87 -12.07
N LEU A 629 9.09 16.06 -12.93
CA LEU A 629 7.71 15.57 -12.70
C LEU A 629 7.57 14.70 -11.43
N GLY A 630 8.63 13.98 -11.06
CA GLY A 630 8.66 13.10 -9.89
C GLY A 630 8.99 13.81 -8.57
N LYS A 631 9.41 15.08 -8.60
CA LYS A 631 9.85 15.80 -7.40
C LYS A 631 8.68 16.20 -6.49
N ASN A 632 8.96 16.35 -5.20
CA ASN A 632 7.94 16.69 -4.21
C ASN A 632 7.61 18.19 -4.20
N ASP A 633 8.62 19.04 -4.37
CA ASP A 633 8.52 20.50 -4.44
C ASP A 633 8.22 20.99 -5.86
N GLY A 634 7.76 22.24 -6.01
CA GLY A 634 7.43 22.87 -7.30
C GLY A 634 5.93 23.00 -7.58
N LYS A 635 5.57 23.40 -8.81
CA LYS A 635 4.17 23.66 -9.21
C LYS A 635 3.44 22.36 -9.53
N GLU A 636 2.29 22.11 -8.90
CA GLU A 636 1.45 20.91 -9.12
C GLU A 636 1.08 20.65 -10.60
N GLU A 637 0.92 21.72 -11.40
CA GLU A 637 0.65 21.61 -12.84
C GLU A 637 1.77 20.95 -13.65
N HIS A 638 2.95 20.78 -13.06
CA HIS A 638 4.13 20.15 -13.65
C HIS A 638 4.59 18.96 -12.79
N ARG A 639 3.67 18.27 -12.12
CA ARG A 639 3.96 17.10 -11.28
C ARG A 639 3.08 15.91 -11.65
N ALA A 640 3.66 14.72 -11.56
CA ALA A 640 3.02 13.44 -11.86
C ALA A 640 3.64 12.35 -10.98
N ARG A 641 3.32 12.38 -9.68
CA ARG A 641 3.98 11.57 -8.64
C ARG A 641 3.48 10.13 -8.54
N ASP A 642 2.36 9.79 -9.18
CA ASP A 642 1.84 8.41 -9.21
C ASP A 642 2.55 7.53 -10.25
N LEU A 643 3.33 8.14 -11.15
CA LEU A 643 4.14 7.44 -12.15
C LEU A 643 5.54 7.13 -11.62
N SER A 644 6.11 6.03 -12.07
CA SER A 644 7.55 5.74 -11.95
C SER A 644 8.29 6.22 -13.20
N TYR A 645 9.51 6.72 -13.03
CA TYR A 645 10.31 7.28 -14.12
C TYR A 645 11.54 6.41 -14.38
N ALA A 646 11.90 6.21 -15.65
CA ALA A 646 13.04 5.43 -16.10
C ALA A 646 13.71 6.06 -17.33
N LEU A 647 15.04 6.12 -17.31
CA LEU A 647 15.84 6.55 -18.44
C LEU A 647 16.31 5.36 -19.27
N TRP A 648 16.12 5.48 -20.59
CA TRP A 648 16.60 4.52 -21.60
C TRP A 648 17.85 5.09 -22.26
N VAL A 649 19.02 4.79 -21.70
CA VAL A 649 20.25 5.53 -21.94
C VAL A 649 21.10 4.89 -23.04
N PRO A 650 21.41 5.60 -24.15
CA PRO A 650 22.38 5.15 -25.15
C PRO A 650 23.82 5.27 -24.63
N ASP A 651 24.71 4.39 -25.11
CA ASP A 651 26.14 4.37 -24.78
C ASP A 651 26.80 5.72 -25.12
N LEU A 652 26.34 6.38 -26.20
CA LEU A 652 26.85 7.69 -26.63
C LEU A 652 26.69 8.76 -25.54
N PHE A 653 25.57 8.79 -24.82
CA PHE A 653 25.36 9.75 -23.74
C PHE A 653 26.40 9.56 -22.63
N MET A 654 26.57 8.31 -22.17
CA MET A 654 27.57 7.97 -21.16
C MET A 654 29.00 8.31 -21.61
N GLN A 655 29.30 8.14 -22.90
CA GLN A 655 30.58 8.54 -23.48
C GLN A 655 30.77 10.07 -23.45
N ARG A 656 29.75 10.86 -23.82
CA ARG A 656 29.79 12.33 -23.80
C ARG A 656 29.93 12.87 -22.37
N VAL A 657 29.23 12.30 -21.39
CA VAL A 657 29.40 12.65 -19.97
C VAL A 657 30.85 12.41 -19.52
N LYS A 658 31.42 11.25 -19.88
CA LYS A 658 32.81 10.90 -19.51
C LYS A 658 33.85 11.79 -20.20
N SER A 659 33.61 12.19 -21.45
CA SER A 659 34.54 13.01 -22.23
C SER A 659 34.38 14.51 -22.03
N ASP A 660 33.42 14.94 -21.19
CA ASP A 660 33.06 16.35 -21.03
C ASP A 660 32.67 16.99 -22.37
N GLY A 661 31.79 16.33 -23.11
CA GLY A 661 31.30 16.78 -24.40
C GLY A 661 29.89 17.37 -24.34
N GLU A 662 29.54 18.11 -25.39
CA GLU A 662 28.19 18.63 -25.59
C GLU A 662 27.18 17.49 -25.84
N TRP A 663 25.91 17.73 -25.51
CA TRP A 663 24.78 16.85 -25.75
C TRP A 663 23.64 17.63 -26.41
N SER A 664 23.23 17.17 -27.58
CA SER A 664 22.17 17.76 -28.38
C SER A 664 20.80 17.16 -28.03
N LEU A 665 19.84 18.04 -27.78
CA LEU A 665 18.46 17.68 -27.49
C LEU A 665 17.57 17.88 -28.72
N PHE A 666 16.77 16.87 -29.04
CA PHE A 666 15.98 16.81 -30.26
C PHE A 666 14.48 16.66 -29.97
N CYS A 667 13.67 17.16 -30.90
CA CYS A 667 12.27 16.75 -31.01
C CYS A 667 12.20 15.51 -31.92
N PRO A 668 11.49 14.44 -31.54
CA PRO A 668 11.38 13.24 -32.38
C PRO A 668 10.76 13.53 -33.76
N ASN A 669 9.89 14.53 -33.90
CA ASN A 669 9.32 14.92 -35.19
C ASN A 669 10.36 15.53 -36.16
N GLU A 670 11.40 16.17 -35.64
CA GLU A 670 12.48 16.79 -36.44
C GLU A 670 13.66 15.83 -36.67
N ALA A 671 13.86 14.91 -35.72
CA ALA A 671 14.90 13.88 -35.72
C ALA A 671 14.29 12.46 -35.58
N PRO A 672 13.47 12.00 -36.55
CA PRO A 672 12.77 10.72 -36.46
C PRO A 672 13.73 9.53 -36.56
N GLY A 673 13.33 8.39 -35.98
CA GLY A 673 14.08 7.13 -36.05
C GLY A 673 15.21 6.99 -35.02
N LEU A 674 15.46 7.98 -34.17
CA LEU A 674 16.43 7.85 -33.06
C LEU A 674 16.00 6.78 -32.05
N ALA A 675 14.70 6.65 -31.77
CA ALA A 675 14.18 5.59 -30.89
C ALA A 675 14.28 4.19 -31.52
N ASP A 676 14.21 4.11 -32.85
CA ASP A 676 14.12 2.85 -33.61
C ASP A 676 15.49 2.24 -33.97
N CYS A 677 16.60 2.86 -33.55
CA CYS A 677 17.95 2.34 -33.77
C CYS A 677 18.79 2.39 -32.50
N TRP A 678 19.87 1.60 -32.45
CA TRP A 678 20.77 1.50 -31.29
C TRP A 678 22.23 1.32 -31.74
N GLY A 679 23.17 1.47 -30.80
CA GLY A 679 24.60 1.32 -31.03
C GLY A 679 25.14 2.26 -32.12
N LYS A 680 25.93 1.72 -33.06
CA LYS A 680 26.60 2.51 -34.10
C LYS A 680 25.63 3.19 -35.08
N GLU A 681 24.48 2.58 -35.32
CA GLU A 681 23.45 3.16 -36.19
C GLU A 681 22.85 4.40 -35.54
N PHE A 682 22.52 4.30 -34.25
CA PHE A 682 22.09 5.44 -33.44
C PHE A 682 23.16 6.54 -33.40
N GLU A 683 24.42 6.21 -33.11
CA GLU A 683 25.51 7.19 -33.08
C GLU A 683 25.65 7.94 -34.42
N SER A 684 25.58 7.21 -35.54
CA SER A 684 25.70 7.78 -36.88
C SER A 684 24.52 8.71 -37.22
N LEU A 685 23.29 8.31 -36.85
CA LEU A 685 22.08 9.09 -37.09
C LEU A 685 22.04 10.34 -36.20
N TYR A 686 22.38 10.19 -34.92
CA TYR A 686 22.48 11.28 -33.96
C TYR A 686 23.49 12.35 -34.42
N MET A 687 24.72 11.94 -34.76
CA MET A 687 25.75 12.87 -35.27
C MET A 687 25.41 13.46 -36.63
N LYS A 688 24.58 12.79 -37.44
CA LYS A 688 24.05 13.38 -38.68
C LYS A 688 23.10 14.53 -38.35
N TYR A 689 22.19 14.37 -37.40
CA TYR A 689 21.27 15.43 -36.99
C TYR A 689 21.95 16.59 -36.26
N GLU A 690 23.01 16.33 -35.49
CA GLU A 690 23.89 17.38 -34.96
C GLU A 690 24.49 18.23 -36.09
N ARG A 691 25.05 17.59 -37.14
CA ARG A 691 25.64 18.28 -38.30
C ARG A 691 24.62 19.03 -39.15
N GLU A 692 23.39 18.53 -39.23
CA GLU A 692 22.28 19.19 -39.93
C GLU A 692 21.70 20.38 -39.13
N GLY A 693 22.14 20.60 -37.88
CA GLY A 693 21.66 21.70 -37.05
C GLY A 693 20.21 21.53 -36.58
N LYS A 694 19.75 20.28 -36.43
CA LYS A 694 18.36 19.95 -36.01
C LYS A 694 18.15 19.94 -34.49
N ALA A 695 19.20 20.22 -33.72
CA ALA A 695 19.10 20.24 -32.26
C ALA A 695 18.27 21.46 -31.83
N LYS A 696 17.24 21.24 -31.00
CA LYS A 696 16.46 22.34 -30.39
C LYS A 696 17.28 23.08 -29.33
N LYS A 697 18.10 22.34 -28.59
CA LYS A 697 18.97 22.86 -27.54
C LYS A 697 20.24 22.02 -27.48
N VAL A 698 21.38 22.63 -27.24
CA VAL A 698 22.64 21.94 -26.93
C VAL A 698 22.99 22.29 -25.49
N VAL A 699 23.35 21.28 -24.70
CA VAL A 699 23.72 21.40 -23.28
C VAL A 699 25.03 20.66 -23.02
N GLU A 700 25.72 20.96 -21.93
CA GLU A 700 26.83 20.12 -21.50
C GLU A 700 26.30 18.78 -20.99
N ALA A 701 26.91 17.67 -21.40
CA ALA A 701 26.43 16.35 -20.99
C ALA A 701 26.53 16.15 -19.46
N GLN A 702 27.54 16.75 -18.82
CA GLN A 702 27.72 16.69 -17.37
C GLN A 702 26.65 17.47 -16.60
N ASP A 703 26.13 18.57 -17.17
CA ASP A 703 25.05 19.34 -16.53
C ASP A 703 23.76 18.53 -16.50
N LEU A 704 23.39 17.89 -17.63
CA LEU A 704 22.24 16.99 -17.66
C LEU A 704 22.46 15.78 -16.75
N TRP A 705 23.68 15.24 -16.69
CA TRP A 705 24.01 14.16 -15.77
C TRP A 705 23.79 14.56 -14.31
N LEU A 706 24.20 15.76 -13.92
CA LEU A 706 24.00 16.27 -12.55
C LEU A 706 22.52 16.36 -12.20
N GLU A 707 21.67 16.87 -13.10
CA GLU A 707 20.21 16.93 -12.88
C GLU A 707 19.58 15.54 -12.72
N ILE A 708 20.05 14.53 -13.47
CA ILE A 708 19.60 13.14 -13.31
C ILE A 708 19.91 12.64 -11.89
N LEU A 709 21.13 12.91 -11.38
CA LEU A 709 21.53 12.50 -10.03
C LEU A 709 20.76 13.23 -8.94
N ILE A 710 20.51 14.53 -9.13
CA ILE A 710 19.71 15.34 -8.19
C ILE A 710 18.30 14.76 -8.10
N SER A 711 17.66 14.48 -9.24
CA SER A 711 16.35 13.84 -9.29
C SER A 711 16.34 12.49 -8.55
N GLN A 712 17.36 11.65 -8.76
CA GLN A 712 17.50 10.37 -8.02
C GLN A 712 17.64 10.54 -6.51
N LEU A 713 18.36 11.57 -6.06
CA LEU A 713 18.54 11.85 -4.63
C LEU A 713 17.26 12.39 -3.98
N GLU A 714 16.50 13.23 -4.69
CA GLU A 714 15.30 13.90 -4.17
C GLU A 714 14.06 12.99 -4.17
N THR A 715 13.91 12.15 -5.20
CA THR A 715 12.74 11.29 -5.38
C THR A 715 12.90 9.89 -4.76
N GLY A 716 14.04 9.59 -4.14
CA GLY A 716 14.30 8.27 -3.55
C GLY A 716 14.68 7.19 -4.56
N GLY A 717 15.30 7.59 -5.66
CA GLY A 717 15.96 6.70 -6.62
C GLY A 717 15.44 6.74 -8.05
N MET A 718 14.52 7.66 -8.38
CA MET A 718 14.01 7.83 -9.74
C MET A 718 14.67 9.03 -10.45
N PRO A 719 14.89 8.98 -11.76
CA PRO A 719 14.53 7.90 -12.66
C PRO A 719 15.46 6.67 -12.55
N TYR A 720 14.91 5.50 -12.85
CA TYR A 720 15.68 4.27 -13.03
C TYR A 720 16.68 4.41 -14.18
N MET A 721 17.78 3.67 -14.14
CA MET A 721 18.82 3.73 -15.18
C MET A 721 18.93 2.41 -15.93
N LEU A 722 18.56 2.40 -17.20
CA LEU A 722 18.70 1.25 -18.10
C LEU A 722 19.52 1.62 -19.33
N PHE A 723 20.35 0.70 -19.81
CA PHE A 723 21.29 0.95 -20.90
C PHE A 723 20.77 0.36 -22.21
N LYS A 724 20.14 1.21 -23.04
CA LYS A 724 19.50 0.89 -24.33
C LYS A 724 20.33 -0.05 -25.19
N ASP A 725 21.60 0.32 -25.41
CA ASP A 725 22.47 -0.40 -26.33
C ASP A 725 22.86 -1.77 -25.78
N THR A 726 23.01 -1.89 -24.46
CA THR A 726 23.31 -3.17 -23.83
C THR A 726 22.09 -4.10 -23.81
N CYS A 727 20.90 -3.55 -23.56
CA CYS A 727 19.63 -4.28 -23.67
C CYS A 727 19.44 -4.85 -25.07
N ASN A 728 19.58 -4.01 -26.10
CA ASN A 728 19.41 -4.42 -27.49
C ASN A 728 20.51 -5.40 -27.94
N ARG A 729 21.80 -5.08 -27.73
CA ARG A 729 22.95 -5.92 -28.14
C ARG A 729 22.95 -7.33 -27.55
N LYS A 730 22.29 -7.51 -26.40
CA LYS A 730 22.29 -8.76 -25.63
C LYS A 730 20.87 -9.34 -25.46
N SER A 731 19.97 -9.03 -26.37
CA SER A 731 18.62 -9.63 -26.42
C SER A 731 18.54 -10.68 -27.52
N ASN A 732 17.85 -11.78 -27.28
CA ASN A 732 17.59 -12.77 -28.33
C ASN A 732 16.52 -12.30 -29.34
N GLN A 733 15.78 -11.23 -29.02
CA GLN A 733 14.76 -10.64 -29.90
C GLN A 733 15.30 -9.54 -30.85
N GLN A 734 16.62 -9.40 -30.97
CA GLN A 734 17.29 -8.43 -31.85
C GLN A 734 16.81 -8.45 -33.31
N ASN A 735 16.32 -9.58 -33.78
CA ASN A 735 15.87 -9.77 -35.14
C ASN A 735 14.49 -9.18 -35.45
N VAL A 736 13.70 -8.87 -34.41
CA VAL A 736 12.34 -8.35 -34.57
C VAL A 736 12.35 -6.84 -34.72
N GLY A 737 13.18 -6.15 -33.94
CA GLY A 737 13.36 -4.71 -34.00
C GLY A 737 14.07 -4.16 -32.76
N THR A 738 14.14 -2.83 -32.66
CA THR A 738 14.74 -2.14 -31.51
C THR A 738 13.79 -2.18 -30.32
N ILE A 739 14.30 -2.63 -29.17
CA ILE A 739 13.62 -2.59 -27.89
C ILE A 739 13.72 -1.18 -27.32
N THR A 740 12.58 -0.60 -26.97
CA THR A 740 12.44 0.81 -26.57
C THR A 740 12.24 1.01 -25.06
N SER A 741 11.88 -0.02 -24.30
CA SER A 741 11.60 0.12 -22.86
C SER A 741 11.78 -1.19 -22.09
N SER A 742 11.44 -1.16 -20.81
CA SER A 742 11.37 -2.31 -19.93
C SER A 742 10.05 -2.30 -19.12
N SER A 743 9.82 -3.30 -18.27
CA SER A 743 8.67 -3.39 -17.36
C SER A 743 8.68 -2.31 -16.27
N LEU A 744 7.66 -2.30 -15.40
CA LEU A 744 7.60 -1.45 -14.21
C LEU A 744 8.85 -1.54 -13.32
N CYS A 745 9.46 -2.73 -13.20
CA CYS A 745 10.60 -2.98 -12.30
C CYS A 745 11.94 -3.12 -13.03
N GLY A 746 11.98 -2.88 -14.35
CA GLY A 746 13.23 -2.88 -15.12
C GLY A 746 13.86 -4.26 -15.36
N GLU A 747 13.14 -5.37 -15.17
CA GLU A 747 13.64 -6.74 -15.37
C GLU A 747 13.29 -7.34 -16.74
N VAL A 748 12.16 -6.93 -17.33
CA VAL A 748 11.68 -7.50 -18.60
C VAL A 748 12.21 -6.67 -19.76
N ILE A 749 12.86 -7.30 -20.74
CA ILE A 749 13.46 -6.62 -21.90
C ILE A 749 12.94 -7.29 -23.17
N GLU A 750 11.76 -6.85 -23.59
CA GLU A 750 11.01 -7.44 -24.70
C GLU A 750 10.67 -6.38 -25.75
N TYR A 751 10.61 -6.80 -27.01
CA TYR A 751 10.22 -5.94 -28.12
C TYR A 751 8.75 -5.51 -27.98
N SER A 752 8.50 -4.22 -28.15
CA SER A 752 7.16 -3.65 -28.26
C SER A 752 7.09 -2.68 -29.43
N SER A 753 5.90 -2.55 -30.02
CA SER A 753 5.63 -1.67 -31.15
C SER A 753 4.19 -1.16 -31.06
N PRO A 754 3.79 -0.18 -31.89
CA PRO A 754 2.40 0.27 -31.97
C PRO A 754 1.37 -0.84 -32.23
N THR A 755 1.81 -1.98 -32.78
CA THR A 755 0.96 -3.15 -33.06
C THR A 755 1.17 -4.32 -32.10
N GLU A 756 2.17 -4.25 -31.21
CA GLU A 756 2.58 -5.35 -30.35
C GLU A 756 2.91 -4.85 -28.94
N THR A 757 2.07 -5.22 -27.98
CA THR A 757 2.32 -4.97 -26.56
C THR A 757 3.04 -6.18 -25.98
N ALA A 758 4.27 -6.02 -25.49
CA ALA A 758 5.01 -7.16 -24.95
C ALA A 758 4.38 -7.64 -23.63
N VAL A 759 4.50 -8.93 -23.34
CA VAL A 759 3.85 -9.59 -22.20
C VAL A 759 4.79 -10.61 -21.60
N CYS A 760 5.08 -10.50 -20.30
CA CYS A 760 5.91 -11.46 -19.60
C CYS A 760 5.12 -12.26 -18.54
N ASN A 761 5.27 -13.58 -18.61
CA ASN A 761 4.73 -14.54 -17.64
C ASN A 761 5.81 -14.95 -16.65
N ASN A 762 5.55 -14.73 -15.36
CA ASN A 762 6.58 -14.75 -14.33
C ASN A 762 6.38 -15.88 -13.31
N ALA A 763 7.47 -16.53 -12.91
CA ALA A 763 7.53 -17.44 -11.76
C ALA A 763 8.87 -17.32 -11.05
N SER A 764 8.93 -17.70 -9.77
CA SER A 764 10.15 -17.59 -8.96
C SER A 764 10.48 -18.91 -8.25
N ILE A 765 11.74 -19.34 -8.36
CA ILE A 765 12.28 -20.54 -7.72
C ILE A 765 12.78 -20.22 -6.31
N ALA A 766 12.41 -21.03 -5.32
CA ALA A 766 12.80 -20.84 -3.92
C ALA A 766 14.15 -21.50 -3.61
N LEU A 767 15.24 -20.73 -3.77
CA LEU A 767 16.62 -21.20 -3.63
C LEU A 767 16.95 -21.91 -2.30
N PRO A 768 16.38 -21.53 -1.13
CA PRO A 768 16.68 -22.21 0.14
C PRO A 768 16.29 -23.68 0.15
N ARG A 769 15.31 -24.08 -0.67
CA ARG A 769 14.80 -25.45 -0.71
C ARG A 769 15.80 -26.44 -1.34
N PHE A 770 16.78 -25.93 -2.07
CA PHE A 770 17.84 -26.73 -2.69
C PHE A 770 19.05 -26.93 -1.78
N VAL A 771 19.06 -26.35 -0.57
CA VAL A 771 20.10 -26.64 0.43
C VAL A 771 19.77 -27.93 1.17
N ARG A 772 20.71 -28.87 1.20
CA ARG A 772 20.55 -30.20 1.80
C ARG A 772 21.67 -30.55 2.75
N GLU A 773 21.38 -31.39 3.74
CA GLU A 773 22.38 -31.98 4.61
C GLU A 773 22.97 -33.27 4.02
N LYS A 774 24.28 -33.46 4.18
CA LYS A 774 24.99 -34.66 3.77
C LYS A 774 24.49 -35.85 4.61
N ASN A 775 24.32 -37.00 3.95
CA ASN A 775 23.90 -38.27 4.56
C ASN A 775 22.45 -38.32 5.11
N VAL A 776 21.59 -37.36 4.75
CA VAL A 776 20.14 -37.45 4.99
C VAL A 776 19.48 -38.10 3.76
N PRO A 777 18.61 -39.12 3.93
CA PRO A 777 17.90 -39.75 2.81
C PRO A 777 17.13 -38.73 1.96
N LEU A 778 17.06 -39.00 0.65
CA LEU A 778 16.36 -38.17 -0.35
C LEU A 778 14.88 -37.93 -0.02
N GLU A 779 14.24 -38.89 0.66
CA GLU A 779 12.86 -38.79 1.12
C GLU A 779 12.63 -39.48 2.47
N PRO A 780 11.70 -38.96 3.30
CA PRO A 780 11.02 -37.67 3.14
C PRO A 780 11.99 -36.53 3.46
N HIS A 781 11.82 -35.35 2.85
CA HIS A 781 12.65 -34.15 3.08
C HIS A 781 12.00 -33.27 4.17
N PRO A 782 12.21 -33.51 5.48
CA PRO A 782 11.30 -33.04 6.52
C PRO A 782 11.90 -31.95 7.43
N SER A 783 13.15 -31.55 7.27
CA SER A 783 13.74 -30.46 8.05
C SER A 783 13.64 -29.15 7.26
N ILE A 784 12.85 -28.21 7.77
CA ILE A 784 13.04 -26.80 7.43
C ILE A 784 14.41 -26.44 8.01
N LEU A 785 15.42 -26.33 7.15
CA LEU A 785 16.74 -25.88 7.59
C LEU A 785 16.62 -24.40 8.00
N VAL A 786 17.17 -24.08 9.18
CA VAL A 786 17.23 -22.73 9.71
C VAL A 786 18.63 -22.51 10.30
N GLY A 787 19.04 -21.25 10.37
CA GLY A 787 20.35 -20.87 10.90
C GLY A 787 21.54 -21.25 10.01
N SER A 788 22.71 -20.73 10.36
CA SER A 788 23.99 -21.02 9.71
C SER A 788 24.80 -22.10 10.46
N LEU A 789 24.40 -22.42 11.70
CA LEU A 789 25.00 -23.51 12.47
C LEU A 789 24.81 -24.86 11.73
N GLY A 790 25.88 -25.64 11.62
CA GLY A 790 25.88 -26.90 10.87
C GLY A 790 26.09 -26.78 9.34
N SER A 791 26.30 -25.56 8.81
CA SER A 791 26.58 -25.29 7.39
C SER A 791 27.63 -26.18 6.72
N LYS A 792 28.67 -26.62 7.45
CA LYS A 792 29.70 -27.53 6.92
C LYS A 792 29.16 -28.89 6.43
N ASN A 793 28.05 -29.32 7.01
CA ASN A 793 27.36 -30.55 6.62
C ASN A 793 26.34 -30.32 5.51
N ARG A 794 26.21 -29.11 4.97
CA ARG A 794 25.23 -28.77 3.94
C ARG A 794 25.87 -28.63 2.56
N TYR A 795 25.08 -28.79 1.52
CA TYR A 795 25.44 -28.58 0.11
C TYR A 795 24.23 -28.08 -0.69
N PHE A 796 24.47 -27.52 -1.87
CA PHE A 796 23.42 -27.06 -2.78
C PHE A 796 23.14 -28.12 -3.86
N ASP A 797 21.88 -28.51 -4.02
CA ASP A 797 21.42 -29.56 -4.94
C ASP A 797 21.04 -28.98 -6.32
N PHE A 798 22.00 -29.02 -7.24
CA PHE A 798 21.82 -28.52 -8.61
C PHE A 798 20.97 -29.43 -9.49
N ASP A 799 20.90 -30.74 -9.20
CA ASP A 799 20.10 -31.68 -9.99
C ASP A 799 18.60 -31.47 -9.75
N MET A 800 18.23 -31.21 -8.50
CA MET A 800 16.85 -30.83 -8.18
C MET A 800 16.50 -29.45 -8.75
N LEU A 801 17.44 -28.49 -8.73
CA LEU A 801 17.25 -27.17 -9.35
C LEU A 801 17.00 -27.30 -10.86
N ALA A 802 17.77 -28.15 -11.53
CA ALA A 802 17.59 -28.47 -12.94
C ALA A 802 16.19 -29.04 -13.24
N LYS A 803 15.72 -29.99 -12.42
CA LYS A 803 14.38 -30.58 -12.57
C LYS A 803 13.28 -29.53 -12.41
N VAL A 804 13.32 -28.76 -11.32
CA VAL A 804 12.30 -27.73 -11.03
C VAL A 804 12.29 -26.67 -12.12
N THR A 805 13.45 -26.23 -12.60
CA THR A 805 13.54 -25.22 -13.66
C THR A 805 12.87 -25.67 -14.95
N ALA A 806 13.08 -26.93 -15.36
CA ALA A 806 12.47 -27.47 -16.57
C ALA A 806 10.93 -27.48 -16.49
N ILE A 807 10.39 -27.82 -15.33
CA ILE A 807 8.93 -27.82 -15.09
C ILE A 807 8.39 -26.39 -15.11
N VAL A 808 9.04 -25.45 -14.40
CA VAL A 808 8.63 -24.04 -14.41
C VAL A 808 8.63 -23.45 -15.83
N ALA A 809 9.63 -23.78 -16.66
CA ALA A 809 9.66 -23.35 -18.06
C ALA A 809 8.46 -23.89 -18.86
N SER A 810 8.10 -25.16 -18.65
CA SER A 810 6.93 -25.79 -19.29
C SER A 810 5.61 -25.16 -18.83
N ASP A 811 5.47 -24.90 -17.52
CA ASP A 811 4.28 -24.28 -16.95
C ASP A 811 4.08 -22.87 -17.50
N LEU A 812 5.15 -22.07 -17.57
CA LEU A 812 5.11 -20.73 -18.13
C LEU A 812 4.78 -20.72 -19.63
N ASP A 813 5.24 -21.70 -20.42
CA ASP A 813 4.85 -21.81 -21.83
C ASP A 813 3.36 -22.16 -21.99
N LYS A 814 2.82 -23.06 -21.15
CA LYS A 814 1.38 -23.38 -21.13
C LYS A 814 0.53 -22.17 -20.74
N ILE A 815 1.00 -21.35 -19.81
CA ILE A 815 0.33 -20.10 -19.41
C ILE A 815 0.10 -19.17 -20.61
N ILE A 816 1.02 -19.10 -21.58
CA ILE A 816 0.86 -18.25 -22.77
C ILE A 816 -0.43 -18.59 -23.54
N ASP A 817 -0.76 -19.87 -23.63
CA ASP A 817 -1.93 -20.35 -24.39
C ASP A 817 -3.24 -20.22 -23.58
N VAL A 818 -3.17 -20.44 -22.26
CA VAL A 818 -4.33 -20.35 -21.35
C VAL A 818 -4.72 -18.89 -21.05
N ASN A 819 -3.76 -17.97 -21.07
CA ASN A 819 -3.95 -16.60 -20.64
C ASN A 819 -5.05 -15.86 -21.42
N HIS A 820 -5.93 -15.20 -20.70
CA HIS A 820 -6.88 -14.24 -21.28
C HIS A 820 -6.20 -12.87 -21.44
N TYR A 821 -5.96 -12.48 -22.69
CA TYR A 821 -5.30 -11.22 -23.00
C TYR A 821 -6.30 -10.06 -22.95
N PRO A 822 -6.01 -8.98 -22.21
CA PRO A 822 -6.89 -7.81 -22.12
C PRO A 822 -6.99 -7.03 -23.43
N VAL A 823 -5.95 -7.08 -24.27
CA VAL A 823 -5.85 -6.39 -25.56
C VAL A 823 -5.25 -7.31 -26.62
N ASP A 824 -5.67 -7.16 -27.88
CA ASP A 824 -5.24 -8.03 -28.99
C ASP A 824 -3.76 -7.87 -29.35
N THR A 825 -3.21 -6.66 -29.18
CA THR A 825 -1.77 -6.38 -29.36
C THR A 825 -0.91 -7.21 -28.42
N ALA A 826 -1.38 -7.43 -27.19
CA ALA A 826 -0.73 -8.27 -26.18
C ALA A 826 -0.77 -9.75 -26.56
N ARG A 827 -1.92 -10.23 -27.04
CA ARG A 827 -2.05 -11.61 -27.56
C ARG A 827 -1.12 -11.84 -28.75
N THR A 828 -1.06 -10.88 -29.66
CA THR A 828 -0.25 -10.96 -30.87
C THR A 828 1.23 -11.11 -30.52
N SER A 829 1.77 -10.22 -29.68
CA SER A 829 3.17 -10.30 -29.24
C SER A 829 3.48 -11.64 -28.56
N ASN A 830 2.66 -12.05 -27.58
CA ASN A 830 2.97 -13.22 -26.78
C ASN A 830 2.88 -14.52 -27.60
N MET A 831 1.95 -14.63 -28.56
CA MET A 831 1.86 -15.81 -29.42
C MET A 831 3.00 -15.88 -30.44
N ARG A 832 3.50 -14.73 -30.92
CA ARG A 832 4.60 -14.69 -31.91
C ARG A 832 5.95 -14.98 -31.31
N HIS A 833 6.23 -14.44 -30.12
CA HIS A 833 7.56 -14.48 -29.51
C HIS A 833 7.66 -15.42 -28.30
N ARG A 834 6.54 -15.71 -27.63
CA ARG A 834 6.43 -16.60 -26.48
C ARG A 834 7.47 -16.38 -25.37
N PRO A 835 7.78 -15.15 -24.93
CA PRO A 835 8.72 -14.92 -23.85
C PRO A 835 8.17 -15.39 -22.49
N ILE A 836 9.07 -15.85 -21.62
CA ILE A 836 8.78 -16.20 -20.22
C ILE A 836 9.84 -15.58 -19.30
N GLY A 837 9.50 -15.46 -18.01
CA GLY A 837 10.36 -14.87 -16.97
C GLY A 837 10.53 -15.80 -15.77
N ILE A 838 11.59 -16.59 -15.76
CA ILE A 838 12.01 -17.38 -14.61
C ILE A 838 12.91 -16.54 -13.72
N GLY A 839 12.45 -16.27 -12.50
CA GLY A 839 13.19 -15.61 -11.45
C GLY A 839 13.56 -16.53 -10.29
N VAL A 840 14.13 -15.94 -9.25
CA VAL A 840 14.49 -16.62 -8.00
C VAL A 840 14.00 -15.83 -6.80
N GLN A 841 13.99 -16.47 -5.64
CA GLN A 841 13.80 -15.82 -4.33
C GLN A 841 14.63 -16.57 -3.27
N GLY A 842 14.92 -15.90 -2.16
CA GLY A 842 15.66 -16.49 -1.04
C GLY A 842 17.15 -16.71 -1.30
N LEU A 843 17.80 -15.89 -2.13
CA LEU A 843 19.25 -16.02 -2.35
C LEU A 843 20.05 -15.76 -1.05
N ALA A 844 19.66 -14.75 -0.26
CA ALA A 844 20.30 -14.45 1.01
C ALA A 844 20.11 -15.61 2.01
N ASP A 845 18.91 -16.16 2.09
CA ASP A 845 18.63 -17.34 2.93
C ASP A 845 19.51 -18.54 2.53
N ALA A 846 19.66 -18.81 1.23
CA ALA A 846 20.49 -19.91 0.74
C ALA A 846 21.98 -19.73 1.15
N PHE A 847 22.50 -18.51 1.06
CA PHE A 847 23.86 -18.21 1.54
C PHE A 847 23.99 -18.37 3.04
N ILE A 848 23.03 -17.89 3.83
CA ILE A 848 23.02 -18.04 5.29
C ILE A 848 22.99 -19.52 5.69
N LEU A 849 22.13 -20.32 5.05
CA LEU A 849 22.05 -21.77 5.31
C LEU A 849 23.35 -22.50 5.00
N LEU A 850 24.12 -22.04 4.03
CA LEU A 850 25.43 -22.57 3.67
C LEU A 850 26.59 -21.90 4.44
N GLY A 851 26.30 -20.98 5.36
CA GLY A 851 27.30 -20.28 6.17
C GLY A 851 28.21 -19.36 5.35
N MET A 852 27.72 -18.83 4.22
CA MET A 852 28.46 -17.97 3.31
C MET A 852 28.08 -16.50 3.54
N PRO A 853 29.04 -15.61 3.86
CA PRO A 853 28.80 -14.17 3.79
C PRO A 853 28.39 -13.74 2.38
N PHE A 854 27.48 -12.78 2.26
CA PHE A 854 26.93 -12.37 0.96
C PHE A 854 28.02 -11.89 -0.03
N ASP A 855 29.05 -11.19 0.47
CA ASP A 855 30.18 -10.67 -0.32
C ASP A 855 31.38 -11.63 -0.40
N SER A 856 31.21 -12.91 -0.05
CA SER A 856 32.30 -13.90 -0.10
C SER A 856 32.55 -14.44 -1.52
N PRO A 857 33.78 -14.87 -1.84
CA PRO A 857 34.08 -15.52 -3.12
C PRO A 857 33.25 -16.78 -3.38
N GLU A 858 32.94 -17.54 -2.32
CA GLU A 858 32.12 -18.74 -2.39
C GLU A 858 30.66 -18.42 -2.75
N ALA A 859 30.08 -17.37 -2.14
CA ALA A 859 28.73 -16.89 -2.47
C ALA A 859 28.67 -16.38 -3.93
N ARG A 860 29.71 -15.67 -4.38
CA ARG A 860 29.85 -15.22 -5.77
C ARG A 860 29.91 -16.38 -6.76
N GLN A 861 30.65 -17.45 -6.44
CA GLN A 861 30.70 -18.65 -7.29
C GLN A 861 29.37 -19.41 -7.30
N LEU A 862 28.73 -19.58 -6.14
CA LEU A 862 27.42 -20.22 -6.06
C LEU A 862 26.35 -19.43 -6.84
N ASN A 863 26.40 -18.10 -6.81
CA ASN A 863 25.57 -17.24 -7.64
C ASN A 863 25.72 -17.59 -9.13
N LYS A 864 26.95 -17.71 -9.65
CA LYS A 864 27.19 -18.14 -11.04
C LYS A 864 26.57 -19.49 -11.34
N ASP A 865 26.87 -20.48 -10.50
CA ASP A 865 26.46 -21.87 -10.72
C ASP A 865 24.93 -22.03 -10.71
N ILE A 866 24.22 -21.28 -9.85
CA ILE A 866 22.75 -21.28 -9.78
C ILE A 866 22.16 -20.77 -11.10
N PHE A 867 22.57 -19.58 -11.55
CA PHE A 867 22.00 -18.98 -12.76
C PHE A 867 22.44 -19.69 -14.04
N GLU A 868 23.65 -20.25 -14.07
CA GLU A 868 24.09 -21.15 -15.15
C GLU A 868 23.16 -22.36 -15.26
N THR A 869 22.82 -22.99 -14.12
CA THR A 869 21.91 -24.16 -14.08
C THR A 869 20.50 -23.80 -14.52
N ILE A 870 19.96 -22.67 -14.04
CA ILE A 870 18.62 -22.21 -14.41
C ILE A 870 18.56 -21.95 -15.93
N TYR A 871 19.50 -21.17 -16.47
CA TYR A 871 19.47 -20.83 -17.89
C TYR A 871 19.65 -22.05 -18.80
N TYR A 872 20.60 -22.94 -18.47
CA TYR A 872 20.83 -24.17 -19.22
C TYR A 872 19.58 -25.05 -19.28
N HIS A 873 18.94 -25.30 -18.14
CA HIS A 873 17.78 -26.19 -18.08
C HIS A 873 16.50 -25.56 -18.59
N ALA A 874 16.34 -24.24 -18.50
CA ALA A 874 15.25 -23.52 -19.14
C ALA A 874 15.36 -23.60 -20.68
N LEU A 875 16.56 -23.39 -21.24
CA LEU A 875 16.82 -23.56 -22.68
C LEU A 875 16.59 -24.99 -23.12
N LYS A 876 17.06 -25.95 -22.31
CA LYS A 876 16.89 -27.37 -22.61
C LYS A 876 15.40 -27.73 -22.69
N ALA A 877 14.61 -27.36 -21.68
CA ALA A 877 13.17 -27.60 -21.66
C ALA A 877 12.46 -26.91 -22.83
N SER A 878 12.81 -25.66 -23.15
CA SER A 878 12.25 -24.94 -24.29
C SER A 878 12.57 -25.61 -25.64
N SER A 879 13.75 -26.20 -25.78
CA SER A 879 14.13 -26.97 -26.98
C SER A 879 13.43 -28.34 -27.04
N GLU A 880 13.18 -28.99 -25.90
CA GLU A 880 12.39 -30.23 -25.82
C GLU A 880 10.92 -29.99 -26.19
N LEU A 881 10.31 -28.90 -25.71
CA LEU A 881 8.94 -28.49 -26.07
C LEU A 881 8.76 -28.25 -27.57
N THR A 882 9.83 -27.83 -28.25
CA THR A 882 9.82 -27.59 -29.70
C THR A 882 9.55 -28.86 -30.50
N ILE A 883 9.93 -30.03 -29.98
CA ILE A 883 9.67 -31.33 -30.64
C ILE A 883 8.16 -31.59 -30.72
N ILE A 884 7.40 -31.13 -29.72
CA ILE A 884 5.95 -31.38 -29.60
C ILE A 884 5.16 -30.27 -30.31
N TYR A 885 5.51 -29.01 -30.04
CA TYR A 885 4.68 -27.84 -30.43
C TYR A 885 5.29 -26.98 -31.53
N GLY A 886 6.52 -27.25 -31.95
CA GLY A 886 7.29 -26.41 -32.87
C GLY A 886 7.91 -25.17 -32.19
N ALA A 887 8.87 -24.54 -32.89
CA ALA A 887 9.54 -23.33 -32.40
C ALA A 887 8.58 -22.12 -32.45
N TYR A 888 8.88 -21.06 -31.70
CA TYR A 888 8.12 -19.81 -31.82
C TYR A 888 8.26 -19.18 -33.22
N GLU A 889 7.27 -18.38 -33.61
CA GLU A 889 7.12 -17.88 -34.99
C GLU A 889 8.36 -17.11 -35.47
N THR A 890 8.88 -16.20 -34.63
CA THR A 890 10.02 -15.34 -34.98
C THR A 890 11.39 -15.93 -34.64
N TYR A 891 11.49 -17.25 -34.44
CA TYR A 891 12.77 -17.92 -34.18
C TYR A 891 13.72 -17.81 -35.37
N LYS A 892 13.18 -17.90 -36.60
CA LYS A 892 13.97 -17.74 -37.83
C LYS A 892 14.49 -16.31 -37.92
N GLY A 893 15.82 -16.17 -37.91
CA GLY A 893 16.50 -14.88 -37.94
C GLY A 893 16.94 -14.38 -36.57
N SER A 894 16.53 -15.03 -35.47
CA SER A 894 17.11 -14.77 -34.15
C SER A 894 18.63 -15.01 -34.19
N PRO A 895 19.42 -14.38 -33.30
CA PRO A 895 20.88 -14.44 -33.34
C PRO A 895 21.47 -15.85 -33.40
N GLY A 896 20.77 -16.87 -32.86
CA GLY A 896 21.28 -18.25 -32.80
C GLY A 896 22.49 -18.41 -31.87
N ILE A 897 22.73 -17.39 -31.03
CA ILE A 897 23.85 -17.27 -30.09
C ILE A 897 23.24 -17.22 -28.68
N LEU A 898 23.85 -17.92 -27.73
CA LEU A 898 23.32 -17.99 -26.36
C LEU A 898 23.78 -16.79 -25.53
N GLN A 899 23.09 -16.53 -24.41
CA GLN A 899 23.40 -15.38 -23.57
C GLN A 899 24.87 -15.32 -23.10
N PRO A 900 25.52 -16.41 -22.67
CA PRO A 900 26.94 -16.35 -22.27
C PRO A 900 27.85 -15.82 -23.37
N ASP A 901 27.57 -16.15 -24.63
CA ASP A 901 28.37 -15.71 -25.76
C ASP A 901 28.20 -14.21 -26.02
N MET A 902 26.98 -13.68 -25.89
CA MET A 902 26.71 -12.23 -26.01
C MET A 902 27.44 -11.41 -24.93
N TRP A 903 27.81 -12.05 -23.82
CA TRP A 903 28.61 -11.47 -22.73
C TRP A 903 30.10 -11.81 -22.81
N ASN A 904 30.53 -12.61 -23.78
CA ASN A 904 31.88 -13.20 -23.86
C ASN A 904 32.27 -13.97 -22.59
N VAL A 905 31.31 -14.65 -21.96
CA VAL A 905 31.49 -15.50 -20.79
C VAL A 905 31.64 -16.95 -21.25
N THR A 906 32.70 -17.62 -20.83
CA THR A 906 32.84 -19.08 -21.01
C THR A 906 32.11 -19.78 -19.87
N PRO A 907 31.07 -20.59 -20.15
CA PRO A 907 30.36 -21.32 -19.11
C PRO A 907 31.24 -22.35 -18.39
N SER A 908 30.78 -22.86 -17.25
CA SER A 908 31.49 -23.91 -16.53
C SER A 908 31.34 -25.26 -17.23
N LYS A 909 32.09 -26.25 -16.76
CA LYS A 909 31.98 -27.65 -17.22
C LYS A 909 30.87 -28.44 -16.51
N ARG A 910 30.03 -27.78 -15.70
CA ARG A 910 28.97 -28.44 -14.93
C ARG A 910 27.91 -29.04 -15.85
N TRP A 911 27.54 -28.30 -16.90
CA TRP A 911 26.53 -28.70 -17.88
C TRP A 911 27.14 -28.74 -19.29
N ASP A 912 26.61 -29.59 -20.15
CA ASP A 912 27.13 -29.83 -21.50
C ASP A 912 26.55 -28.82 -22.50
N TRP A 913 27.17 -27.64 -22.54
CA TRP A 913 26.75 -26.55 -23.43
C TRP A 913 26.87 -26.88 -24.91
N ASP A 914 27.81 -27.75 -25.29
CA ASP A 914 27.97 -28.16 -26.69
C ASP A 914 26.80 -29.05 -27.13
N LEU A 915 26.39 -30.00 -26.28
CA LEU A 915 25.20 -30.81 -26.52
C LEU A 915 23.92 -29.97 -26.57
N LEU A 916 23.78 -28.96 -25.70
CA LEU A 916 22.64 -28.04 -25.73
C LEU A 916 22.59 -27.22 -27.03
N ARG A 917 23.74 -26.69 -27.48
CA ARG A 917 23.84 -25.98 -28.77
C ARG A 917 23.47 -26.86 -29.94
N ASP A 918 23.96 -28.10 -29.95
CA ASP A 918 23.61 -29.10 -30.96
C ASP A 918 22.10 -29.36 -30.98
N MET A 919 21.48 -29.48 -29.80
CA MET A 919 20.04 -29.68 -29.67
C MET A 919 19.24 -28.47 -30.19
N ILE A 920 19.61 -27.25 -29.80
CA ILE A 920 18.97 -26.01 -30.25
C ILE A 920 19.15 -25.82 -31.77
N SER A 921 20.32 -26.17 -32.32
CA SER A 921 20.57 -26.07 -33.77
C SER A 921 19.67 -27.01 -34.58
N LYS A 922 19.32 -28.18 -34.03
CA LYS A 922 18.47 -29.19 -34.69
C LYS A 922 16.99 -28.88 -34.53
N ASN A 923 16.57 -28.55 -33.32
CA ASN A 923 15.16 -28.46 -32.95
C ASN A 923 14.65 -27.01 -32.99
N GLY A 924 15.49 -26.05 -32.58
CA GLY A 924 15.06 -24.71 -32.17
C GLY A 924 14.68 -24.65 -30.70
N VAL A 925 14.05 -23.54 -30.31
CA VAL A 925 13.49 -23.33 -28.96
C VAL A 925 12.05 -22.81 -29.06
N ARG A 926 11.24 -23.11 -28.03
CA ARG A 926 9.82 -22.76 -27.98
C ARG A 926 9.58 -21.32 -27.53
N ASN A 927 10.51 -20.74 -26.78
CA ASN A 927 10.38 -19.43 -26.15
C ASN A 927 11.56 -18.54 -26.58
N SER A 928 11.28 -17.27 -26.89
CA SER A 928 12.33 -16.32 -27.31
C SER A 928 13.23 -15.86 -26.15
N LEU A 929 12.68 -15.75 -24.94
CA LEU A 929 13.34 -15.32 -23.71
C LEU A 929 12.85 -16.18 -22.54
N LEU A 930 13.69 -16.38 -21.53
CA LEU A 930 13.47 -17.39 -20.49
C LEU A 930 13.65 -16.89 -19.05
N VAL A 931 14.65 -16.03 -18.79
CA VAL A 931 15.10 -15.70 -17.43
C VAL A 931 15.00 -14.19 -17.20
N ALA A 932 14.20 -13.80 -16.22
CA ALA A 932 14.00 -12.41 -15.80
C ALA A 932 13.89 -12.35 -14.27
N LEU A 933 14.78 -11.60 -13.61
CA LEU A 933 14.81 -11.58 -12.14
C LEU A 933 13.97 -10.42 -11.61
N MET A 934 12.71 -10.74 -11.33
CA MET A 934 11.72 -9.80 -10.79
C MET A 934 11.85 -9.59 -9.27
N PRO A 935 11.30 -8.49 -8.74
CA PRO A 935 11.03 -8.35 -7.31
C PRO A 935 9.97 -9.37 -6.87
N THR A 936 10.17 -9.99 -5.71
CA THR A 936 9.27 -11.04 -5.20
C THR A 936 8.55 -10.63 -3.92
N GLY A 937 8.30 -9.33 -3.71
CA GLY A 937 7.84 -8.81 -2.41
C GLY A 937 6.67 -9.57 -1.78
N SER A 938 5.60 -9.87 -2.55
CA SER A 938 4.46 -10.66 -2.05
C SER A 938 4.75 -12.16 -1.98
N THR A 939 5.33 -12.73 -3.03
CA THR A 939 5.52 -14.19 -3.17
C THR A 939 6.62 -14.74 -2.26
N SER A 940 7.67 -13.97 -1.98
CA SER A 940 8.70 -14.37 -1.00
C SER A 940 8.20 -14.24 0.42
N GLN A 941 7.31 -13.30 0.73
CA GLN A 941 6.62 -13.28 2.03
C GLN A 941 5.73 -14.51 2.22
N ILE A 942 4.99 -14.94 1.19
CA ILE A 942 4.18 -16.18 1.24
C ILE A 942 5.06 -17.41 1.53
N LEU A 943 6.23 -17.52 0.89
CA LEU A 943 7.15 -18.64 1.12
C LEU A 943 8.03 -18.47 2.37
N GLY A 944 8.08 -17.26 2.94
CA GLY A 944 8.89 -16.89 4.08
C GLY A 944 10.38 -16.73 3.76
N ASN A 945 10.73 -16.27 2.56
CA ASN A 945 12.09 -16.10 2.05
C ASN A 945 12.46 -14.60 1.88
N SER A 946 13.75 -14.33 1.74
CA SER A 946 14.30 -13.04 1.31
C SER A 946 13.84 -12.71 -0.11
N GLU A 947 13.73 -11.41 -0.41
CA GLU A 947 13.29 -10.95 -1.72
C GLU A 947 14.35 -11.25 -2.79
N SER A 948 13.89 -11.86 -3.89
CA SER A 948 14.66 -12.09 -5.11
C SER A 948 16.11 -12.57 -4.84
N PHE A 949 17.07 -11.79 -5.29
CA PHE A 949 18.50 -11.97 -5.07
C PHE A 949 19.11 -10.94 -4.11
N GLU A 950 18.28 -10.26 -3.31
CA GLU A 950 18.72 -9.15 -2.45
C GLU A 950 19.26 -9.64 -1.10
N PRO A 951 20.28 -8.97 -0.54
CA PRO A 951 20.65 -9.13 0.86
C PRO A 951 19.54 -8.61 1.78
N TYR A 952 19.46 -9.14 3.00
CA TYR A 952 18.53 -8.62 4.01
C TYR A 952 18.79 -7.13 4.27
N THR A 953 17.76 -6.30 4.12
CA THR A 953 17.86 -4.85 4.37
C THR A 953 18.02 -4.52 5.85
N SER A 954 17.50 -5.38 6.71
CA SER A 954 17.63 -5.32 8.17
C SER A 954 17.44 -6.71 8.78
N ASN A 955 18.13 -7.03 9.87
CA ASN A 955 17.85 -8.26 10.64
C ASN A 955 16.68 -8.11 11.61
N ILE A 956 16.25 -6.88 11.92
CA ILE A 956 15.06 -6.61 12.73
C ILE A 956 14.26 -5.50 12.05
N TYR A 957 12.99 -5.74 11.79
CA TYR A 957 12.08 -4.76 11.19
C TYR A 957 10.71 -4.83 11.85
N SER A 958 10.05 -3.70 12.03
CA SER A 958 8.66 -3.64 12.48
C SER A 958 7.72 -3.62 11.27
N HIS A 959 6.60 -4.32 11.39
CA HIS A 959 5.49 -4.21 10.46
C HIS A 959 4.24 -3.80 11.23
N ARG A 960 3.41 -2.93 10.66
CA ARG A 960 2.15 -2.52 11.27
C ARG A 960 1.09 -3.59 10.99
N GLY A 961 0.72 -4.36 12.01
CA GLY A 961 -0.38 -5.32 11.98
C GLY A 961 -1.69 -4.70 12.47
N LEU A 962 -2.77 -5.48 12.40
CA LEU A 962 -4.12 -5.09 12.88
C LEU A 962 -4.15 -4.82 14.39
N SER A 963 -3.28 -5.49 15.17
CA SER A 963 -3.18 -5.41 16.63
C SER A 963 -2.02 -4.54 17.14
N GLY A 964 -1.29 -3.84 16.25
CA GLY A 964 -0.15 -2.96 16.60
C GLY A 964 1.11 -3.24 15.79
N GLU A 965 2.24 -2.67 16.21
CA GLU A 965 3.55 -2.95 15.59
C GLU A 965 4.06 -4.35 15.98
N ILE A 966 4.21 -5.22 14.99
CA ILE A 966 4.81 -6.55 15.15
C ILE A 966 6.28 -6.44 14.75
N VAL A 967 7.17 -6.72 15.71
CA VAL A 967 8.60 -6.76 15.44
C VAL A 967 8.97 -8.15 14.89
N HIS A 968 9.48 -8.16 13.66
CA HIS A 968 10.01 -9.34 13.00
C HIS A 968 11.53 -9.35 13.12
N VAL A 969 12.07 -10.52 13.48
CA VAL A 969 13.52 -10.79 13.53
C VAL A 969 13.85 -11.79 12.43
N ASN A 970 15.01 -11.63 11.78
CA ASN A 970 15.55 -12.60 10.84
C ASN A 970 15.57 -13.99 11.50
N LYS A 971 14.76 -14.91 10.98
CA LYS A 971 14.56 -16.26 11.53
C LYS A 971 15.87 -17.04 11.67
N HIS A 972 16.82 -16.85 10.75
CA HIS A 972 18.10 -17.55 10.77
C HIS A 972 19.00 -17.01 11.89
N LEU A 973 19.09 -15.69 12.02
CA LEU A 973 19.86 -15.04 13.09
C LEU A 973 19.28 -15.40 14.47
N LEU A 974 17.96 -15.33 14.60
CA LEU A 974 17.27 -15.65 15.85
C LEU A 974 17.55 -17.10 16.28
N HIS A 975 17.49 -18.04 15.34
CA HIS A 975 17.82 -19.45 15.59
C HIS A 975 19.27 -19.63 16.06
N ASP A 976 20.24 -19.08 15.32
CA ASP A 976 21.66 -19.20 15.69
C ASP A 976 21.97 -18.59 17.06
N LEU A 977 21.41 -17.41 17.38
CA LEU A 977 21.62 -16.76 18.67
C LEU A 977 20.94 -17.50 19.82
N THR A 978 19.80 -18.15 19.56
CA THR A 978 19.08 -18.96 20.55
C THR A 978 19.85 -20.24 20.85
N ASP A 979 20.29 -20.97 19.83
CA ASP A 979 21.08 -22.20 19.98
C ASP A 979 22.41 -21.96 20.70
N MET A 980 22.99 -20.78 20.54
CA MET A 980 24.20 -20.35 21.25
C MET A 980 23.93 -19.86 22.68
N GLY A 981 22.67 -19.75 23.11
CA GLY A 981 22.28 -19.21 24.42
C GLY A 981 22.56 -17.71 24.58
N LEU A 982 22.70 -16.96 23.48
CA LEU A 982 23.01 -15.53 23.48
C LEU A 982 21.76 -14.64 23.39
N TRP A 983 20.65 -15.16 22.87
CA TRP A 983 19.43 -14.38 22.66
C TRP A 983 18.81 -13.90 23.98
N SER A 984 18.60 -12.58 24.11
CA SER A 984 17.98 -11.95 25.27
C SER A 984 17.31 -10.63 24.88
N GLU A 985 16.36 -10.13 25.67
CA GLU A 985 15.73 -8.82 25.43
C GLU A 985 16.74 -7.66 25.43
N ALA A 986 17.83 -7.77 26.20
CA ALA A 986 18.92 -6.80 26.19
C ALA A 986 19.68 -6.80 24.86
N LEU A 987 19.94 -7.99 24.28
CA LEU A 987 20.59 -8.13 22.97
C LEU A 987 19.68 -7.63 21.85
N LYS A 988 18.40 -7.99 21.88
CA LYS A 988 17.37 -7.48 20.95
C LYS A 988 17.34 -5.95 20.95
N SER A 989 17.29 -5.33 22.12
CA SER A 989 17.30 -3.86 22.26
C SER A 989 18.60 -3.21 21.76
N LYS A 990 19.74 -3.93 21.79
CA LYS A 990 20.99 -3.47 21.17
C LYS A 990 20.91 -3.51 19.65
N ILE A 991 20.44 -4.60 19.06
CA ILE A 991 20.31 -4.74 17.60
C ILE A 991 19.31 -3.69 17.06
N ILE A 992 18.21 -3.42 17.77
CA ILE A 992 17.27 -2.36 17.40
C ILE A 992 17.94 -0.98 17.42
N ARG A 993 18.74 -0.65 18.45
CA ARG A 993 19.51 0.61 18.50
C ARG A 993 20.52 0.76 17.36
N GLU A 994 21.06 -0.36 16.88
CA GLU A 994 21.94 -0.41 15.70
C GLU A 994 21.14 -0.54 14.37
N ASN A 995 19.84 -0.21 14.36
CA ASN A 995 18.96 -0.26 13.18
C ASN A 995 18.98 -1.63 12.46
N GLY A 996 19.02 -2.72 13.23
CA GLY A 996 19.04 -4.09 12.72
C GLY A 996 20.42 -4.63 12.35
N SER A 997 21.49 -3.86 12.54
CA SER A 997 22.87 -4.33 12.35
C SER A 997 23.34 -5.19 13.52
N VAL A 998 24.16 -6.20 13.21
CA VAL A 998 24.88 -7.01 14.20
C VAL A 998 26.39 -6.69 14.25
N ALA A 999 26.89 -5.82 13.37
CA ALA A 999 28.32 -5.57 13.21
C ALA A 999 28.98 -5.00 14.48
N ASN A 1000 28.30 -4.05 15.14
CA ASN A 1000 28.82 -3.35 16.33
C ASN A 1000 28.48 -4.05 17.66
N VAL A 1001 27.81 -5.21 17.61
CA VAL A 1001 27.34 -5.91 18.81
C VAL A 1001 28.44 -6.85 19.34
N GLN A 1002 29.05 -6.52 20.47
CA GLN A 1002 30.23 -7.24 20.99
C GLN A 1002 29.94 -8.69 21.40
N GLU A 1003 28.72 -9.00 21.80
CA GLU A 1003 28.31 -10.34 22.25
C GLU A 1003 28.24 -11.36 21.11
N ILE A 1004 28.12 -10.92 19.86
CA ILE A 1004 27.94 -11.80 18.70
C ILE A 1004 29.33 -12.17 18.13
N PRO A 1005 29.61 -13.47 17.87
CA PRO A 1005 30.87 -13.89 17.23
C PRO A 1005 31.11 -13.25 15.86
N GLU A 1006 32.37 -12.94 15.56
CA GLU A 1006 32.76 -12.31 14.28
C GLU A 1006 32.35 -13.09 13.03
N GLU A 1007 32.31 -14.43 13.10
CA GLU A 1007 31.87 -15.25 11.96
C GLU A 1007 30.37 -15.07 11.67
N LEU A 1008 29.51 -14.98 12.70
CA LEU A 1008 28.09 -14.70 12.50
C LEU A 1008 27.87 -13.26 12.02
N LYS A 1009 28.65 -12.30 12.53
CA LYS A 1009 28.58 -10.91 12.04
C LYS A 1009 28.83 -10.79 10.54
N LYS A 1010 29.74 -11.59 9.98
CA LYS A 1010 30.00 -11.62 8.53
C LYS A 1010 28.82 -12.20 7.75
N ILE A 1011 28.20 -13.26 8.26
CA ILE A 1011 27.06 -13.93 7.60
C ILE A 1011 25.82 -13.03 7.59
N TYR A 1012 25.53 -12.35 8.70
CA TYR A 1012 24.32 -11.55 8.90
C TYR A 1012 24.50 -10.05 8.62
N ARG A 1013 25.46 -9.69 7.76
CA ARG A 1013 25.58 -8.30 7.27
C ARG A 1013 24.32 -7.87 6.54
N VAL A 1014 23.84 -6.68 6.86
CA VAL A 1014 22.68 -6.10 6.18
C VAL A 1014 23.10 -5.41 4.88
N ALA A 1015 22.14 -5.16 3.99
CA ALA A 1015 22.37 -4.57 2.66
C ALA A 1015 23.25 -3.29 2.67
N TRP A 1016 23.11 -2.47 3.72
CA TRP A 1016 23.87 -1.23 3.95
C TRP A 1016 25.36 -1.45 4.23
N GLU A 1017 25.73 -2.63 4.70
CA GLU A 1017 27.09 -3.01 5.10
C GLU A 1017 27.80 -3.85 4.03
N VAL A 1018 27.03 -4.42 3.10
CA VAL A 1018 27.56 -5.15 1.95
C VAL A 1018 28.18 -4.16 0.97
N LYS A 1019 29.37 -4.48 0.46
CA LYS A 1019 30.03 -3.66 -0.55
C LYS A 1019 29.19 -3.66 -1.83
N GLN A 1020 28.67 -2.49 -2.22
CA GLN A 1020 27.81 -2.37 -3.40
C GLN A 1020 28.51 -2.81 -4.70
N VAL A 1021 29.83 -2.61 -4.80
CA VAL A 1021 30.64 -3.13 -5.92
C VAL A 1021 30.57 -4.65 -6.01
N SER A 1022 30.54 -5.36 -4.88
CA SER A 1022 30.39 -6.83 -4.86
C SER A 1022 29.00 -7.27 -5.33
N LEU A 1023 27.95 -6.48 -5.03
CA LEU A 1023 26.61 -6.73 -5.58
C LEU A 1023 26.58 -6.55 -7.11
N VAL A 1024 27.23 -5.51 -7.61
CA VAL A 1024 27.38 -5.27 -9.06
C VAL A 1024 28.16 -6.41 -9.72
N ASP A 1025 29.27 -6.86 -9.13
CA ASP A 1025 30.04 -8.01 -9.59
C ASP A 1025 29.17 -9.28 -9.71
N MET A 1026 28.38 -9.58 -8.67
CA MET A 1026 27.46 -10.71 -8.68
C MET A 1026 26.35 -10.55 -9.71
N ALA A 1027 25.84 -9.34 -9.91
CA ALA A 1027 24.85 -9.01 -10.93
C ALA A 1027 25.38 -9.22 -12.35
N VAL A 1028 26.63 -8.85 -12.61
CA VAL A 1028 27.32 -9.06 -13.91
C VAL A 1028 27.55 -10.54 -14.15
N ASP A 1029 28.02 -11.25 -13.13
CA ASP A 1029 28.28 -12.68 -13.17
C ASP A 1029 27.03 -13.50 -13.55
N ARG A 1030 25.87 -13.16 -12.97
CA ARG A 1030 24.59 -13.78 -13.36
C ARG A 1030 24.00 -13.22 -14.63
N GLY A 1031 24.33 -11.98 -15.00
CA GLY A 1031 23.89 -11.33 -16.23
C GLY A 1031 24.25 -12.13 -17.49
N GLY A 1032 25.38 -12.84 -17.47
CA GLY A 1032 25.78 -13.78 -18.52
C GLY A 1032 24.81 -14.95 -18.77
N TYR A 1033 23.90 -15.21 -17.84
CA TYR A 1033 22.89 -16.28 -17.91
C TYR A 1033 21.45 -15.75 -17.82
N ILE A 1034 21.26 -14.43 -17.99
CA ILE A 1034 19.94 -13.78 -17.96
C ILE A 1034 19.70 -13.12 -19.31
N ASP A 1035 18.81 -13.69 -20.11
CA ASP A 1035 18.48 -13.20 -21.46
C ASP A 1035 17.57 -11.97 -21.45
N GLN A 1036 16.82 -11.72 -20.37
CA GLN A 1036 16.14 -10.45 -20.10
C GLN A 1036 17.01 -9.53 -19.22
N SER A 1037 16.57 -9.10 -18.04
CA SER A 1037 17.35 -8.30 -17.09
C SER A 1037 17.03 -8.69 -15.63
N GLN A 1038 17.48 -7.87 -14.69
CA GLN A 1038 17.33 -8.05 -13.26
C GLN A 1038 17.07 -6.71 -12.57
N THR A 1039 16.15 -6.67 -11.61
CA THR A 1039 15.86 -5.46 -10.82
C THR A 1039 16.95 -5.22 -9.77
N LEU A 1040 18.03 -4.54 -10.14
CA LEU A 1040 19.14 -4.26 -9.23
C LEU A 1040 18.84 -3.01 -8.36
N ASN A 1041 18.53 -3.24 -7.10
CA ASN A 1041 18.42 -2.19 -6.09
C ASN A 1041 19.77 -1.96 -5.40
N ILE A 1042 20.10 -0.70 -5.13
CA ILE A 1042 21.34 -0.29 -4.48
C ILE A 1042 21.02 0.45 -3.18
N GLN A 1043 21.73 0.11 -2.11
CA GLN A 1043 21.61 0.75 -0.81
C GLN A 1043 22.90 1.49 -0.48
N LEU A 1044 22.82 2.81 -0.31
CA LEU A 1044 23.95 3.65 0.07
C LEU A 1044 23.72 4.31 1.42
N ASP A 1045 24.70 4.14 2.31
CA ASP A 1045 24.78 4.99 3.50
C ASP A 1045 25.37 6.35 3.11
N LYS A 1046 24.64 7.43 3.40
CA LYS A 1046 24.96 8.81 3.01
C LYS A 1046 25.33 8.92 1.53
N ALA A 1047 24.31 8.79 0.68
CA ALA A 1047 24.47 8.92 -0.77
C ALA A 1047 24.96 10.33 -1.15
N ASP A 1048 25.90 10.39 -2.09
CA ASP A 1048 26.38 11.63 -2.70
C ASP A 1048 26.49 11.43 -4.23
N CYS A 1049 26.49 12.54 -4.98
CA CYS A 1049 26.53 12.48 -6.44
C CYS A 1049 27.78 11.77 -6.97
N VAL A 1050 28.90 11.80 -6.24
CA VAL A 1050 30.16 11.18 -6.67
C VAL A 1050 30.08 9.66 -6.60
N LYS A 1051 29.61 9.11 -5.49
CA LYS A 1051 29.40 7.66 -5.30
C LYS A 1051 28.37 7.12 -6.29
N ILE A 1052 27.26 7.83 -6.49
CA ILE A 1052 26.22 7.42 -7.43
C ILE A 1052 26.77 7.44 -8.86
N THR A 1053 27.52 8.50 -9.24
CA THR A 1053 28.20 8.56 -10.54
C THR A 1053 29.13 7.37 -10.74
N LEU A 1054 29.99 7.07 -9.76
CA LEU A 1054 30.91 5.95 -9.84
C LEU A 1054 30.19 4.61 -10.04
N LEU A 1055 29.05 4.41 -9.36
CA LEU A 1055 28.24 3.20 -9.50
C LEU A 1055 27.56 3.09 -10.86
N HIS A 1056 26.92 4.15 -11.36
CA HIS A 1056 26.33 4.13 -12.70
C HIS A 1056 27.36 3.89 -13.80
N PHE A 1057 28.54 4.50 -13.70
CA PHE A 1057 29.62 4.25 -14.65
C PHE A 1057 30.21 2.84 -14.50
N LEU A 1058 30.20 2.26 -13.30
CA LEU A 1058 30.62 0.87 -13.08
C LEU A 1058 29.63 -0.10 -13.73
N THR A 1059 28.34 0.03 -13.44
CA THR A 1059 27.28 -0.83 -13.99
C THR A 1059 27.23 -0.76 -15.52
N TRP A 1060 27.39 0.44 -16.08
CA TRP A 1060 27.51 0.66 -17.53
C TRP A 1060 28.75 -0.04 -18.12
N LYS A 1061 29.94 0.21 -17.57
CA LYS A 1061 31.19 -0.38 -18.08
C LYS A 1061 31.23 -1.90 -18.00
N MET A 1062 30.60 -2.46 -16.97
CA MET A 1062 30.49 -3.92 -16.82
C MET A 1062 29.38 -4.51 -17.70
N GLY A 1063 28.63 -3.67 -18.41
CA GLY A 1063 27.65 -4.08 -19.40
C GLY A 1063 26.38 -4.64 -18.78
N LEU A 1064 25.95 -4.16 -17.61
CA LEU A 1064 24.61 -4.45 -17.11
C LEU A 1064 23.55 -3.84 -18.04
N LYS A 1065 22.38 -4.50 -18.11
CA LYS A 1065 21.22 -4.01 -18.88
C LYS A 1065 20.46 -2.97 -18.06
N THR A 1066 20.07 -3.36 -16.85
CA THR A 1066 19.52 -2.45 -15.82
C THR A 1066 20.64 -2.08 -14.87
N GLY A 1067 20.99 -0.80 -14.85
CA GLY A 1067 22.07 -0.26 -14.03
C GLY A 1067 21.66 -0.17 -12.56
N ILE A 1068 20.73 0.72 -12.24
CA ILE A 1068 20.13 0.85 -10.92
C ILE A 1068 18.63 1.06 -11.12
N CYS A 1069 17.82 0.19 -10.49
CA CYS A 1069 16.37 0.39 -10.40
C CYS A 1069 16.09 1.37 -9.27
N ASN A 1070 16.07 0.91 -8.01
CA ASN A 1070 15.90 1.82 -6.87
C ASN A 1070 17.23 2.13 -6.17
N LEU A 1071 17.40 3.39 -5.81
CA LEU A 1071 18.49 3.87 -4.95
C LEU A 1071 17.91 4.24 -3.58
N ARG A 1072 18.20 3.43 -2.56
CA ARG A 1072 17.80 3.75 -1.18
C ARG A 1072 18.95 4.40 -0.43
N SER A 1073 18.70 5.55 0.18
CA SER A 1073 19.66 6.25 1.05
C SER A 1073 19.11 6.38 2.47
N ARG A 1074 19.97 6.18 3.47
CA ARG A 1074 19.73 6.64 4.85
C ARG A 1074 20.28 8.06 5.01
N ARG A 1075 19.55 8.93 5.71
CA ARG A 1075 19.99 10.30 6.04
C ARG A 1075 20.71 10.32 7.39
#